data_AF-A0A2E1FPN9-F1
#
_entry.id   AF-A0A2E1FPN9-F1
#
_cell.length_a   1.000
_cell.length_b   1.000
_cell.length_c   1.000
_cell.angle_alpha   90.00
_cell.angle_beta   90.00
_cell.angle_gamma   90.00
#
_symmetry.space_group_name_H-M   'P 1'
#
loop_
_entity.id
_entity.type
_entity.pdbx_description
1 polymer ?
#
loop_
_entity_poly.entity_id
_entity_poly.type
_entity_poly.pdbx_seq_one_letter_code
_entity_poly.pdbx_strand_id
1 'polypeptide(L)'
;MRHFYSLIIALLFVSSINAQGVRYVDEIFSDVTVTTDITYAANVSVITTLQGLPPMALPQNMDVYSPSGDTETNRPLIIYLHTGNFLPTYLNGGATGDRDDNCAVEICSRFARMGYVVASIDYRLGWNPLAATQTERSTQLIGAAYRGVQDARTAVRYFRMDADVQGNTFGIDPTKVGYFGEGTGGYVAYAAATISDYNDIILDDTGVPISKFWYDNDGDPATAEVPMVIEAINGNPDATTDGIEIPLGVDAEGNPIMGRLCIGHYPDYSSDVSFSMNMGGALGDLNWLDQGDVPMVSFQTPHDPFAPYTTGVLIVPTTGNQIIEVSGAFDVHGEINGYPAPNNNEVFQSAGLSDPLSLEAIANGGSDGLFPVLNNYVDGTPTQPFDGAPWQWWDEAAAQAYDAANGTTIWATQMTLNPDMGPTEANMWIDAIQGYTAPRLALAMDLISSGPGCSDTAACNFNALATSDDGSCTYATPGYDCDGTSLNLEGCTDAIACNYDEAATVDNATCDYYEGTEIPTGSEVVWLVGLTLSGTSFEALAGGCEASGGVNPDVSINGVIVGDGSTPLSMAGISDPTGLLGDLAALASTVQFSICGSAMTVAALGNNIPMVGNGTFWISPIPVASDPATGAGQFLWAAPMLNFPLGCGQPTAVNYAPCELSVACVFPGCTDENASNYDAAAGSDDGSCYYLGCTDATAFNYDADADTDDGSCIDVVTGCTDATASNYDDTANTEDGSCITLGCTYAAAENYNSLANDDDGSCTFSGGPDCLGDLDGDGVAATADLLLFLSVFGSTCN
;
A
#
# COMPACT_ATOMS: atom_id res chain seq x y z
N MET A 1 -5.94 -17.58 36.85
CA MET A 1 -6.38 -16.52 37.79
C MET A 1 -5.28 -15.45 37.84
N ARG A 2 -5.64 -14.19 37.53
CA ARG A 2 -4.81 -12.96 37.38
C ARG A 2 -4.13 -12.80 36.01
N HIS A 3 -4.78 -12.19 35.01
CA HIS A 3 -5.08 -10.74 34.73
C HIS A 3 -3.95 -10.08 33.92
N PHE A 4 -4.17 -9.91 32.60
CA PHE A 4 -4.60 -8.67 31.89
C PHE A 4 -3.46 -7.65 31.77
N TYR A 5 -2.96 -7.40 30.54
CA TYR A 5 -2.83 -6.09 29.87
C TYR A 5 -2.21 -6.27 28.47
N SER A 6 -2.61 -5.38 27.55
CA SER A 6 -2.07 -5.12 26.21
C SER A 6 -2.73 -5.82 25.02
N LEU A 7 -3.88 -5.27 24.62
CA LEU A 7 -4.22 -5.16 23.20
C LEU A 7 -4.80 -3.75 23.00
N ILE A 8 -3.95 -2.83 22.56
CA ILE A 8 -4.41 -1.59 21.92
C ILE A 8 -4.16 -1.84 20.44
N ILE A 9 -5.22 -2.28 19.76
CA ILE A 9 -5.34 -2.19 18.31
C ILE A 9 -5.63 -0.72 18.04
N ALA A 10 -4.68 -0.01 17.44
CA ALA A 10 -4.96 1.25 16.77
C ALA A 10 -5.32 0.95 15.31
N LEU A 11 -6.56 0.52 15.10
CA LEU A 11 -7.24 0.67 13.82
C LEU A 11 -7.74 2.12 13.78
N LEU A 12 -7.09 2.97 12.98
CA LEU A 12 -7.63 4.25 12.56
C LEU A 12 -7.41 4.38 11.06
N PHE A 13 -8.30 3.75 10.29
CA PHE A 13 -8.71 4.30 9.00
C PHE A 13 -9.66 5.46 9.31
N VAL A 14 -9.19 6.69 9.10
CA VAL A 14 -10.04 7.86 8.85
C VAL A 14 -9.36 8.67 7.75
N SER A 15 -9.89 8.56 6.53
CA SER A 15 -9.66 9.53 5.48
C SER A 15 -10.52 10.77 5.75
N SER A 16 -9.90 11.90 6.11
CA SER A 16 -10.17 13.25 5.56
C SER A 16 -9.53 14.37 6.42
N ILE A 17 -8.99 15.37 5.70
CA ILE A 17 -8.47 16.69 6.13
C ILE A 17 -7.01 16.72 6.62
N ASN A 18 -6.11 17.14 5.72
CA ASN A 18 -4.75 17.68 5.91
C ASN A 18 -4.27 17.79 7.37
N ALA A 19 -3.64 16.74 7.88
CA ALA A 19 -2.44 16.95 8.68
C ALA A 19 -1.33 17.29 7.67
N GLN A 20 -0.68 18.46 7.80
CA GLN A 20 0.45 18.83 6.95
C GLN A 20 1.59 17.82 7.16
N GLY A 21 1.66 16.79 6.31
CA GLY A 21 2.82 15.90 6.28
C GLY A 21 4.09 16.69 5.97
N VAL A 22 5.21 16.25 6.51
CA VAL A 22 6.51 16.87 6.25
C VAL A 22 7.06 16.33 4.94
N ARG A 23 7.25 17.23 3.98
CA ARG A 23 7.93 16.91 2.71
C ARG A 23 9.23 16.15 2.95
N TYR A 24 9.47 15.12 2.14
CA TYR A 24 10.61 14.20 2.21
C TYR A 24 10.60 13.20 3.38
N VAL A 25 9.57 13.24 4.23
CA VAL A 25 9.37 12.31 5.36
C VAL A 25 8.02 11.60 5.25
N ASP A 26 6.96 12.35 4.97
CA ASP A 26 5.59 11.88 4.83
C ASP A 26 5.13 11.95 3.36
N GLU A 27 4.18 11.10 2.98
CA GLU A 27 3.52 11.18 1.67
C GLU A 27 2.56 12.38 1.67
N ILE A 28 2.91 13.42 0.90
CA ILE A 28 2.13 14.68 0.79
C ILE A 28 1.50 14.87 -0.60
N PHE A 29 1.90 14.07 -1.58
CA PHE A 29 1.32 14.04 -2.91
C PHE A 29 0.45 12.79 -3.07
N SER A 30 -0.74 12.93 -3.65
CA SER A 30 -1.65 11.80 -3.89
C SER A 30 -1.22 10.91 -5.06
N ASP A 31 -0.53 11.49 -6.05
CA ASP A 31 -0.28 10.87 -7.34
C ASP A 31 1.18 10.99 -7.77
N VAL A 32 1.62 10.07 -8.62
CA VAL A 32 2.98 10.02 -9.20
C VAL A 32 2.89 10.06 -10.71
N THR A 33 3.77 10.83 -11.33
CA THR A 33 4.03 10.81 -12.77
C THR A 33 5.22 9.91 -13.04
N VAL A 34 5.06 8.92 -13.91
CA VAL A 34 6.13 7.99 -14.31
C VAL A 34 6.50 8.26 -15.77
N THR A 35 7.79 8.50 -16.03
CA THR A 35 8.36 8.56 -17.37
C THR A 35 9.18 7.30 -17.61
N THR A 36 8.72 6.43 -18.50
CA THR A 36 9.29 5.09 -18.70
C THR A 36 10.30 5.05 -19.84
N ASP A 37 11.15 4.03 -19.83
CA ASP A 37 12.09 3.67 -20.91
C ASP A 37 13.08 4.80 -21.30
N ILE A 38 13.53 5.59 -20.32
CA ILE A 38 14.56 6.62 -20.56
C ILE A 38 15.92 5.92 -20.67
N THR A 39 16.60 6.05 -21.81
CA THR A 39 17.96 5.55 -21.95
C THR A 39 18.96 6.53 -21.33
N TYR A 40 19.66 6.11 -20.27
CA TYR A 40 20.69 6.92 -19.59
C TYR A 40 22.11 6.63 -20.09
N ALA A 41 22.36 5.46 -20.69
CA ALA A 41 23.65 5.09 -21.25
C ALA A 41 23.53 3.95 -22.28
N ALA A 42 24.61 3.63 -22.98
CA ALA A 42 24.71 2.41 -23.79
C ALA A 42 26.06 1.74 -23.58
N ASN A 43 26.08 0.60 -22.88
CA ASN A 43 27.31 -0.05 -22.45
C ASN A 43 27.33 -1.56 -22.75
N VAL A 44 28.51 -2.17 -22.70
CA VAL A 44 28.73 -3.53 -23.21
C VAL A 44 28.16 -4.57 -22.25
N SER A 45 27.11 -5.24 -22.70
CA SER A 45 26.49 -6.36 -21.99
C SER A 45 27.12 -7.69 -22.41
N VAL A 46 27.32 -8.56 -21.42
CA VAL A 46 27.85 -9.91 -21.62
C VAL A 46 26.74 -10.96 -21.72
N ILE A 47 25.49 -10.62 -21.39
CA ILE A 47 24.37 -11.58 -21.43
C ILE A 47 24.07 -12.08 -22.84
N THR A 48 24.49 -11.33 -23.88
CA THR A 48 24.35 -11.72 -25.29
C THR A 48 25.07 -13.04 -25.60
N THR A 49 26.06 -13.45 -24.80
CA THR A 49 26.71 -14.75 -24.93
C THR A 49 25.77 -15.92 -24.69
N LEU A 50 24.70 -15.72 -23.88
CA LEU A 50 23.65 -16.73 -23.70
C LEU A 50 22.88 -17.01 -24.99
N GLN A 51 22.86 -16.04 -25.92
CA GLN A 51 22.24 -16.15 -27.23
C GLN A 51 23.25 -16.57 -28.32
N GLY A 52 24.47 -16.94 -27.94
CA GLY A 52 25.55 -17.28 -28.88
C GLY A 52 26.13 -16.07 -29.61
N LEU A 53 25.88 -14.86 -29.14
CA LEU A 53 26.39 -13.61 -29.69
C LEU A 53 27.59 -13.11 -28.86
N PRO A 54 28.56 -12.40 -29.47
CA PRO A 54 29.62 -11.76 -28.70
C PRO A 54 29.03 -10.66 -27.79
N PRO A 55 29.72 -10.31 -26.67
CA PRO A 55 29.38 -9.14 -25.88
C PRO A 55 29.30 -7.88 -26.76
N MET A 56 28.27 -7.06 -26.55
CA MET A 56 28.01 -5.87 -27.36
C MET A 56 27.32 -4.77 -26.55
N ALA A 57 27.45 -3.53 -27.01
CA ALA A 57 26.79 -2.38 -26.39
C ALA A 57 25.26 -2.49 -26.54
N LEU A 58 24.56 -2.43 -25.41
CA LEU A 58 23.10 -2.37 -25.35
C LEU A 58 22.68 -1.08 -24.63
N PRO A 59 21.51 -0.50 -24.98
CA PRO A 59 20.92 0.58 -24.20
C PRO A 59 20.68 0.15 -22.75
N GLN A 60 20.90 1.08 -21.83
CA GLN A 60 20.57 0.94 -20.42
C GLN A 60 19.44 1.92 -20.12
N ASN A 61 18.31 1.38 -19.68
CA ASN A 61 17.07 2.13 -19.52
C ASN A 61 16.75 2.34 -18.05
N MET A 62 15.90 3.31 -17.77
CA MET A 62 15.37 3.60 -16.46
C MET A 62 13.95 4.15 -16.55
N ASP A 63 13.21 3.99 -15.46
CA ASP A 63 11.92 4.62 -15.26
C ASP A 63 12.05 5.67 -14.16
N VAL A 64 11.55 6.88 -14.43
CA VAL A 64 11.67 8.02 -13.50
C VAL A 64 10.30 8.38 -12.94
N TYR A 65 10.19 8.30 -11.63
CA TYR A 65 9.03 8.59 -10.81
C TYR A 65 9.18 10.00 -10.24
N SER A 66 8.15 10.83 -10.36
CA SER A 66 8.13 12.20 -9.83
C SER A 66 6.76 12.53 -9.25
N PRO A 67 6.68 13.34 -8.18
CA PRO A 67 5.41 13.77 -7.61
C PRO A 67 4.56 14.53 -8.64
N SER A 68 3.29 14.17 -8.78
CA SER A 68 2.35 14.87 -9.66
C SER A 68 1.90 16.19 -9.04
N GLY A 69 1.95 17.27 -9.81
CA GLY A 69 1.48 18.60 -9.36
C GLY A 69 2.48 19.36 -8.48
N ASP A 70 3.67 18.82 -8.26
CA ASP A 70 4.73 19.48 -7.49
C ASP A 70 5.32 20.70 -8.21
N THR A 71 5.48 21.79 -7.48
CA THR A 71 6.02 23.07 -7.97
C THR A 71 7.51 23.24 -7.72
N GLU A 72 8.12 22.42 -6.85
CA GLU A 72 9.57 22.44 -6.65
C GLU A 72 10.29 21.93 -7.89
N THR A 73 11.47 22.49 -8.16
CA THR A 73 12.28 22.21 -9.35
C THR A 73 13.70 21.75 -9.01
N ASN A 74 14.06 21.69 -7.73
CA ASN A 74 15.32 21.16 -7.22
C ASN A 74 15.03 20.08 -6.17
N ARG A 75 14.60 18.90 -6.62
CA ARG A 75 14.22 17.78 -5.75
C ARG A 75 15.40 16.83 -5.53
N PRO A 76 15.54 16.23 -4.33
CA PRO A 76 16.52 15.17 -4.12
C PRO A 76 16.20 13.96 -4.99
N LEU A 77 17.26 13.31 -5.48
CA LEU A 77 17.19 12.16 -6.38
C LEU A 77 17.57 10.88 -5.65
N ILE A 78 16.78 9.82 -5.86
CA ILE A 78 17.08 8.46 -5.46
C ILE A 78 17.33 7.63 -6.72
N ILE A 79 18.48 6.97 -6.81
CA ILE A 79 18.72 5.92 -7.81
C ILE A 79 18.34 4.58 -7.19
N TYR A 80 17.26 4.00 -7.67
CA TYR A 80 16.78 2.69 -7.23
C TYR A 80 17.44 1.57 -8.03
N LEU A 81 17.90 0.54 -7.33
CA LEU A 81 18.65 -0.60 -7.86
C LEU A 81 17.91 -1.89 -7.48
N HIS A 82 17.32 -2.56 -8.46
CA HIS A 82 16.55 -3.80 -8.28
C HIS A 82 17.44 -5.02 -7.93
N THR A 83 16.84 -6.07 -7.37
CA THR A 83 17.51 -7.38 -7.15
C THR A 83 17.66 -8.21 -8.43
N GLY A 84 17.93 -9.51 -8.31
CA GLY A 84 17.89 -10.44 -9.43
C GLY A 84 19.19 -11.22 -9.63
N ASN A 85 20.08 -11.26 -8.63
CA ASN A 85 21.31 -12.07 -8.69
C ASN A 85 22.18 -11.78 -9.93
N PHE A 86 22.15 -10.53 -10.41
CA PHE A 86 22.81 -10.10 -11.65
C PHE A 86 22.46 -10.97 -12.89
N LEU A 87 21.27 -11.55 -12.93
CA LEU A 87 20.78 -12.39 -14.02
C LEU A 87 19.36 -11.97 -14.40
N PRO A 88 18.96 -12.10 -15.68
CA PRO A 88 17.59 -11.82 -16.09
C PRO A 88 16.60 -12.69 -15.30
N THR A 89 15.38 -12.19 -15.15
CA THR A 89 14.23 -12.91 -14.58
C THR A 89 14.13 -14.32 -15.17
N TYR A 90 13.73 -15.28 -14.34
CA TYR A 90 13.75 -16.74 -14.57
C TYR A 90 15.15 -17.36 -14.58
N LEU A 91 16.13 -16.76 -15.28
CA LEU A 91 17.51 -17.28 -15.27
C LEU A 91 18.21 -17.08 -13.94
N ASN A 92 17.79 -16.06 -13.19
CA ASN A 92 18.19 -15.83 -11.82
C ASN A 92 17.54 -16.78 -10.80
N GLY A 93 16.68 -17.69 -11.25
CA GLY A 93 15.95 -18.63 -10.39
C GLY A 93 14.75 -18.00 -9.69
N GLY A 94 14.32 -16.80 -10.11
CA GLY A 94 13.21 -16.09 -9.49
C GLY A 94 12.32 -15.29 -10.45
N ALA A 95 11.23 -14.76 -9.89
CA ALA A 95 10.18 -14.04 -10.60
C ALA A 95 10.40 -12.52 -10.61
N THR A 96 11.37 -12.05 -9.85
CA THR A 96 11.85 -10.66 -9.79
C THR A 96 13.20 -10.54 -10.47
N GLY A 97 13.67 -9.33 -10.77
CA GLY A 97 15.01 -9.10 -11.28
C GLY A 97 15.14 -7.97 -12.30
N ASP A 98 14.20 -7.05 -12.33
CA ASP A 98 14.21 -5.89 -13.22
C ASP A 98 13.54 -4.67 -12.56
N ARG A 99 13.61 -3.52 -13.21
CA ARG A 99 13.07 -2.26 -12.69
C ARG A 99 11.54 -2.22 -12.52
N ASP A 100 10.81 -3.16 -13.12
CA ASP A 100 9.35 -3.24 -13.11
C ASP A 100 8.81 -4.14 -11.98
N ASP A 101 9.71 -4.71 -11.16
CA ASP A 101 9.35 -5.51 -9.99
C ASP A 101 8.36 -4.76 -9.08
N ASN A 102 7.34 -5.45 -8.56
CA ASN A 102 6.29 -4.77 -7.78
C ASN A 102 6.83 -4.01 -6.57
N CYS A 103 7.83 -4.58 -5.87
CA CYS A 103 8.50 -3.90 -4.75
C CYS A 103 9.23 -2.63 -5.20
N ALA A 104 9.89 -2.68 -6.36
CA ALA A 104 10.57 -1.53 -6.95
C ALA A 104 9.57 -0.42 -7.28
N VAL A 105 8.49 -0.76 -7.98
CA VAL A 105 7.43 0.18 -8.36
C VAL A 105 6.82 0.84 -7.12
N GLU A 106 6.54 0.07 -6.08
CA GLU A 106 5.92 0.59 -4.86
C GLU A 106 6.86 1.51 -4.09
N ILE A 107 8.10 1.09 -3.82
CA ILE A 107 9.09 1.94 -3.14
C ILE A 107 9.32 3.23 -3.95
N CYS A 108 9.52 3.14 -5.26
CA CYS A 108 9.73 4.31 -6.11
C CYS A 108 8.53 5.27 -6.07
N SER A 109 7.31 4.72 -6.09
CA SER A 109 6.09 5.53 -6.04
C SER A 109 5.91 6.22 -4.69
N ARG A 110 6.18 5.52 -3.57
CA ARG A 110 6.04 6.08 -2.22
C ARG A 110 7.03 7.21 -1.95
N PHE A 111 8.31 7.01 -2.25
CA PHE A 111 9.28 8.09 -2.12
C PHE A 111 9.00 9.24 -3.10
N ALA A 112 8.48 8.97 -4.30
CA ALA A 112 8.00 10.04 -5.18
C ALA A 112 6.84 10.83 -4.55
N ARG A 113 5.88 10.17 -3.88
CA ARG A 113 4.78 10.83 -3.13
C ARG A 113 5.23 11.62 -1.91
N MET A 114 6.46 11.42 -1.43
CA MET A 114 7.10 12.27 -0.42
C MET A 114 7.77 13.52 -0.99
N GLY A 115 7.91 13.62 -2.32
CA GLY A 115 8.51 14.75 -3.01
C GLY A 115 9.89 14.48 -3.63
N TYR A 116 10.41 13.24 -3.57
CA TYR A 116 11.66 12.87 -4.23
C TYR A 116 11.45 12.64 -5.74
N VAL A 117 12.53 12.74 -6.52
CA VAL A 117 12.59 12.07 -7.83
C VAL A 117 13.25 10.72 -7.62
N VAL A 118 12.66 9.65 -8.14
CA VAL A 118 13.22 8.30 -8.04
C VAL A 118 13.44 7.74 -9.43
N ALA A 119 14.65 7.24 -9.71
CA ALA A 119 15.01 6.62 -10.98
C ALA A 119 15.33 5.14 -10.76
N SER A 120 14.43 4.26 -11.19
CA SER A 120 14.64 2.80 -11.18
C SER A 120 15.40 2.40 -12.43
N ILE A 121 16.65 1.97 -12.28
CA ILE A 121 17.56 1.73 -13.41
C ILE A 121 17.73 0.23 -13.69
N ASP A 122 17.84 -0.13 -14.98
CA ASP A 122 18.42 -1.41 -15.37
C ASP A 122 19.94 -1.27 -15.49
N TYR A 123 20.66 -2.10 -14.72
CA TYR A 123 22.11 -2.23 -14.79
C TYR A 123 22.52 -3.52 -15.51
N ARG A 124 23.77 -3.60 -15.99
CA ARG A 124 24.24 -4.72 -16.82
C ARG A 124 24.32 -6.03 -16.03
N LEU A 125 23.47 -6.98 -16.42
CA LEU A 125 23.44 -8.33 -15.90
C LEU A 125 24.45 -9.26 -16.62
N GLY A 126 24.76 -10.40 -16.01
CA GLY A 126 25.34 -11.57 -16.68
C GLY A 126 26.54 -12.20 -15.99
N TRP A 127 26.40 -13.44 -15.54
CA TRP A 127 27.48 -14.30 -15.07
C TRP A 127 27.04 -15.77 -15.19
N ASN A 128 27.96 -16.74 -15.05
CA ASN A 128 27.62 -18.17 -15.17
C ASN A 128 27.57 -18.89 -13.80
N PRO A 129 26.38 -19.13 -13.22
CA PRO A 129 26.24 -19.88 -11.97
C PRO A 129 26.57 -21.38 -12.10
N LEU A 130 26.61 -21.91 -13.33
CA LEU A 130 26.89 -23.31 -13.62
C LEU A 130 28.38 -23.57 -13.94
N ALA A 131 29.25 -22.56 -13.79
CA ALA A 131 30.68 -22.76 -14.02
C ALA A 131 31.24 -23.85 -13.08
N ALA A 132 32.16 -24.66 -13.60
CA ALA A 132 32.57 -25.92 -12.97
C ALA A 132 33.30 -25.69 -11.64
N THR A 133 34.09 -24.62 -11.55
CA THR A 133 34.87 -24.28 -10.35
C THR A 133 34.28 -23.09 -9.60
N GLN A 134 34.48 -23.07 -8.27
CA GLN A 134 34.09 -21.93 -7.43
C GLN A 134 34.80 -20.64 -7.85
N THR A 135 36.08 -20.73 -8.24
CA THR A 135 36.88 -19.58 -8.71
C THR A 135 36.29 -18.95 -9.97
N GLU A 136 35.87 -19.76 -10.96
CA GLU A 136 35.23 -19.24 -12.18
C GLU A 136 33.89 -18.56 -11.88
N ARG A 137 33.07 -19.14 -10.98
CA ARG A 137 31.81 -18.53 -10.54
C ARG A 137 32.04 -17.20 -9.83
N SER A 138 32.99 -17.17 -8.89
CA SER A 138 33.34 -15.97 -8.13
C SER A 138 33.85 -14.85 -9.03
N THR A 139 34.79 -15.17 -9.93
CA THR A 139 35.35 -14.19 -10.88
C THR A 139 34.25 -13.56 -11.75
N GLN A 140 33.32 -14.36 -12.24
CA GLN A 140 32.23 -13.87 -13.10
C GLN A 140 31.18 -13.07 -12.32
N LEU A 141 30.84 -13.49 -11.09
CA LEU A 141 29.91 -12.77 -10.22
C LEU A 141 30.48 -11.41 -9.80
N ILE A 142 31.75 -11.35 -9.37
CA ILE A 142 32.43 -10.09 -9.06
C ILE A 142 32.49 -9.18 -10.29
N GLY A 143 32.74 -9.75 -11.48
CA GLY A 143 32.66 -8.99 -12.72
C GLY A 143 31.27 -8.43 -13.01
N ALA A 144 30.18 -9.11 -12.61
CA ALA A 144 28.81 -8.62 -12.75
C ALA A 144 28.50 -7.51 -11.74
N ALA A 145 28.89 -7.69 -10.48
CA ALA A 145 28.80 -6.68 -9.46
C ALA A 145 29.56 -5.39 -9.84
N TYR A 146 30.77 -5.52 -10.39
CA TYR A 146 31.57 -4.39 -10.86
C TYR A 146 30.86 -3.58 -11.96
N ARG A 147 30.18 -4.25 -12.90
CA ARG A 147 29.39 -3.55 -13.92
C ARG A 147 28.18 -2.84 -13.30
N GLY A 148 27.51 -3.46 -12.33
CA GLY A 148 26.43 -2.82 -11.56
C GLY A 148 26.89 -1.50 -10.92
N VAL A 149 28.06 -1.49 -10.27
CA VAL A 149 28.67 -0.27 -9.69
C VAL A 149 28.90 0.81 -10.75
N GLN A 150 29.52 0.44 -11.87
CA GLN A 150 29.75 1.35 -12.99
C GLN A 150 28.47 1.97 -13.53
N ASP A 151 27.40 1.18 -13.62
CA ASP A 151 26.13 1.59 -14.20
C ASP A 151 25.34 2.50 -13.25
N ALA A 152 25.32 2.18 -11.95
CA ALA A 152 24.76 3.03 -10.90
C ALA A 152 25.44 4.40 -10.84
N ARG A 153 26.77 4.44 -10.95
CA ARG A 153 27.55 5.69 -11.02
C ARG A 153 27.30 6.47 -12.32
N THR A 154 27.12 5.75 -13.43
CA THR A 154 26.77 6.35 -14.71
C THR A 154 25.41 7.02 -14.67
N ALA A 155 24.41 6.42 -14.01
CA ALA A 155 23.09 7.01 -13.82
C ALA A 155 23.17 8.34 -13.05
N VAL A 156 23.91 8.41 -11.94
CA VAL A 156 24.12 9.66 -11.19
C VAL A 156 24.71 10.76 -12.08
N ARG A 157 25.73 10.42 -12.88
CA ARG A 157 26.34 11.38 -13.79
C ARG A 157 25.42 11.81 -14.91
N TYR A 158 24.55 10.92 -15.41
CA TYR A 158 23.54 11.26 -16.40
C TYR A 158 22.61 12.36 -15.88
N PHE A 159 22.09 12.23 -14.65
CA PHE A 159 21.21 13.25 -14.07
C PHE A 159 21.94 14.57 -13.81
N ARG A 160 23.21 14.53 -13.36
CA ARG A 160 24.01 15.75 -13.20
C ARG A 160 24.28 16.44 -14.53
N MET A 161 24.55 15.67 -15.58
CA MET A 161 24.70 16.20 -16.93
C MET A 161 23.40 16.78 -17.47
N ASP A 162 22.27 16.11 -17.25
CA ASP A 162 20.95 16.64 -17.62
C ASP A 162 20.66 17.98 -16.90
N ALA A 163 20.93 18.05 -15.59
CA ALA A 163 20.77 19.27 -14.80
C ALA A 163 21.64 20.44 -15.28
N ASP A 164 22.88 20.18 -15.70
CA ASP A 164 23.80 21.22 -16.18
C ASP A 164 23.51 21.67 -17.62
N VAL A 165 23.35 20.72 -18.56
CA VAL A 165 23.34 21.04 -19.99
C VAL A 165 22.03 20.74 -20.73
N GLN A 166 21.09 20.01 -20.14
CA GLN A 166 19.78 19.73 -20.75
C GLN A 166 18.62 20.50 -20.10
N GLY A 167 18.93 21.42 -19.18
CA GLY A 167 17.94 22.28 -18.55
C GLY A 167 17.18 21.62 -17.40
N ASN A 168 17.76 20.58 -16.79
CA ASN A 168 17.20 19.87 -15.65
C ASN A 168 15.79 19.31 -15.95
N THR A 169 15.73 18.44 -16.95
CA THR A 169 14.50 17.81 -17.46
C THR A 169 13.67 17.18 -16.34
N PHE A 170 14.35 16.66 -15.31
CA PHE A 170 13.71 15.95 -14.20
C PHE A 170 13.46 16.83 -12.97
N GLY A 171 13.96 18.07 -12.94
CA GLY A 171 13.81 18.98 -11.80
C GLY A 171 14.50 18.46 -10.53
N ILE A 172 15.72 17.94 -10.65
CA ILE A 172 16.51 17.41 -9.54
C ILE A 172 17.54 18.43 -9.01
N ASP A 173 17.88 18.33 -7.73
CA ASP A 173 19.07 18.96 -7.14
C ASP A 173 20.29 18.02 -7.35
N PRO A 174 21.26 18.39 -8.20
CA PRO A 174 22.40 17.52 -8.53
C PRO A 174 23.35 17.28 -7.35
N THR A 175 23.18 18.01 -6.24
CA THR A 175 23.96 17.85 -5.00
C THR A 175 23.31 16.90 -3.99
N LYS A 176 22.05 16.52 -4.20
CA LYS A 176 21.27 15.67 -3.29
C LYS A 176 20.87 14.38 -3.99
N VAL A 177 21.81 13.43 -4.06
CA VAL A 177 21.60 12.15 -4.76
C VAL A 177 21.90 11.00 -3.81
N GLY A 178 21.08 9.97 -3.77
CA GLY A 178 21.27 8.78 -2.91
C GLY A 178 21.01 7.49 -3.67
N TYR A 179 21.58 6.39 -3.18
CA TYR A 179 21.26 5.05 -3.66
C TYR A 179 20.22 4.39 -2.78
N PHE A 180 19.36 3.60 -3.43
CA PHE A 180 18.42 2.72 -2.75
C PHE A 180 18.44 1.36 -3.44
N GLY A 181 18.94 0.33 -2.78
CA GLY A 181 19.17 -0.96 -3.41
C GLY A 181 18.51 -2.12 -2.69
N GLU A 182 18.04 -3.08 -3.46
CA GLU A 182 17.33 -4.26 -2.98
C GLU A 182 18.03 -5.54 -3.48
N GLY A 183 18.24 -6.50 -2.57
CA GLY A 183 19.04 -7.71 -2.79
C GLY A 183 20.40 -7.43 -3.41
N THR A 184 20.62 -7.89 -4.65
CA THR A 184 21.85 -7.56 -5.39
C THR A 184 21.98 -6.08 -5.76
N GLY A 185 20.88 -5.36 -5.91
CA GLY A 185 20.90 -3.90 -6.00
C GLY A 185 21.38 -3.26 -4.69
N GLY A 186 21.12 -3.89 -3.54
CA GLY A 186 21.66 -3.49 -2.24
C GLY A 186 23.18 -3.64 -2.15
N TYR A 187 23.72 -4.73 -2.68
CA TYR A 187 25.17 -4.88 -2.90
C TYR A 187 25.70 -3.72 -3.75
N VAL A 188 25.04 -3.41 -4.88
CA VAL A 188 25.48 -2.34 -5.78
C VAL A 188 25.40 -0.98 -5.08
N ALA A 189 24.36 -0.72 -4.28
CA ALA A 189 24.20 0.52 -3.53
C ALA A 189 25.34 0.72 -2.51
N TYR A 190 25.72 -0.32 -1.78
CA TYR A 190 26.89 -0.28 -0.91
C TYR A 190 28.17 -0.06 -1.70
N ALA A 191 28.48 -0.95 -2.64
CA ALA A 191 29.74 -0.92 -3.37
C ALA A 191 29.92 0.39 -4.17
N ALA A 192 28.85 0.91 -4.78
CA ALA A 192 28.90 2.18 -5.50
C ALA A 192 29.05 3.39 -4.58
N ALA A 193 28.60 3.30 -3.32
CA ALA A 193 28.75 4.37 -2.33
C ALA A 193 30.12 4.39 -1.65
N THR A 194 30.85 3.26 -1.62
CA THR A 194 32.05 3.12 -0.78
C THR A 194 33.34 2.90 -1.57
N ILE A 195 33.30 2.23 -2.74
CA ILE A 195 34.52 1.97 -3.52
C ILE A 195 35.14 3.27 -4.04
N SER A 196 36.18 3.77 -3.38
CA SER A 196 36.74 5.08 -3.76
C SER A 196 37.62 5.00 -5.01
N ASP A 197 38.40 3.92 -5.18
CA ASP A 197 39.17 3.64 -6.39
C ASP A 197 39.36 2.13 -6.64
N TYR A 198 40.03 1.75 -7.74
CA TYR A 198 40.22 0.35 -8.10
C TYR A 198 41.03 -0.46 -7.08
N ASN A 199 41.97 0.16 -6.36
CA ASN A 199 42.79 -0.53 -5.37
C ASN A 199 41.95 -1.01 -4.18
N ASP A 200 40.90 -0.26 -3.83
CA ASP A 200 39.99 -0.61 -2.75
C ASP A 200 39.35 -2.00 -2.97
N ILE A 201 39.14 -2.37 -4.24
CA ILE A 201 38.57 -3.67 -4.63
C ILE A 201 39.55 -4.81 -4.35
N ILE A 202 40.86 -4.59 -4.49
CA ILE A 202 41.86 -5.66 -4.59
C ILE A 202 42.93 -5.62 -3.49
N LEU A 203 43.08 -4.52 -2.77
CA LEU A 203 44.04 -4.31 -1.68
C LEU A 203 43.29 -3.94 -0.41
N ASP A 204 43.79 -4.39 0.74
CA ASP A 204 43.35 -3.94 2.05
C ASP A 204 43.87 -2.51 2.35
N ASP A 205 43.43 -1.92 3.45
CA ASP A 205 43.82 -0.57 3.90
C ASP A 205 45.34 -0.40 4.09
N THR A 206 46.08 -1.50 4.19
CA THR A 206 47.55 -1.50 4.32
C THR A 206 48.27 -1.64 2.99
N GLY A 207 47.51 -1.78 1.89
CA GLY A 207 48.01 -1.97 0.53
C GLY A 207 48.40 -3.42 0.22
N VAL A 208 47.92 -4.40 0.99
CA VAL A 208 48.18 -5.83 0.79
C VAL A 208 47.04 -6.48 0.01
N PRO A 209 47.32 -7.37 -0.97
CA PRO A 209 46.26 -8.06 -1.72
C PRO A 209 45.20 -8.74 -0.86
N ILE A 210 43.93 -8.44 -1.10
CA ILE A 210 42.78 -9.14 -0.51
C ILE A 210 42.63 -10.49 -1.22
N SER A 211 43.21 -11.55 -0.66
CA SER A 211 43.39 -12.84 -1.36
C SER A 211 42.14 -13.43 -2.04
N LYS A 212 40.92 -13.14 -1.54
CA LYS A 212 39.68 -13.65 -2.15
C LYS A 212 39.31 -12.98 -3.48
N PHE A 213 39.89 -11.83 -3.82
CA PHE A 213 39.70 -11.14 -5.09
C PHE A 213 40.83 -11.37 -6.10
N TRP A 214 41.73 -12.31 -5.80
CA TRP A 214 42.82 -12.74 -6.68
C TRP A 214 42.69 -14.23 -6.94
N TYR A 215 43.07 -14.69 -8.13
CA TYR A 215 43.11 -16.11 -8.46
C TYR A 215 44.54 -16.59 -8.74
N ASP A 216 44.84 -17.79 -8.21
CA ASP A 216 46.11 -18.50 -8.43
C ASP A 216 46.04 -19.29 -9.73
N ASN A 217 46.89 -18.93 -10.69
CA ASN A 217 46.93 -19.52 -12.03
C ASN A 217 48.01 -20.62 -12.18
N ASP A 218 48.93 -20.79 -11.21
CA ASP A 218 50.07 -21.71 -11.36
C ASP A 218 50.31 -22.65 -10.17
N GLY A 219 49.55 -22.52 -9.08
CA GLY A 219 49.67 -23.34 -7.88
C GLY A 219 50.87 -22.96 -7.01
N ASP A 220 51.56 -21.85 -7.32
CA ASP A 220 52.62 -21.27 -6.51
C ASP A 220 52.10 -19.96 -5.85
N PRO A 221 51.80 -20.00 -4.54
CA PRO A 221 51.28 -18.84 -3.81
C PRO A 221 52.29 -17.67 -3.71
N ALA A 222 53.50 -17.80 -4.27
CA ALA A 222 54.48 -16.72 -4.36
C ALA A 222 54.54 -16.02 -5.73
N THR A 223 53.89 -16.53 -6.79
CA THR A 223 54.13 -16.00 -8.16
C THR A 223 52.92 -15.81 -9.07
N ALA A 224 51.73 -16.29 -8.75
CA ALA A 224 50.54 -16.02 -9.55
C ALA A 224 49.39 -15.49 -8.68
N GLU A 225 49.21 -14.18 -8.69
CA GLU A 225 47.95 -13.56 -8.28
C GLU A 225 47.52 -12.67 -9.44
N VAL A 226 46.49 -13.09 -10.18
CA VAL A 226 45.82 -12.23 -11.16
C VAL A 226 44.54 -11.71 -10.50
N PRO A 227 44.29 -10.38 -10.48
CA PRO A 227 43.04 -9.83 -9.98
C PRO A 227 41.83 -10.38 -10.74
N MET A 228 40.73 -10.65 -10.04
CA MET A 228 39.48 -11.10 -10.66
C MET A 228 38.84 -10.03 -11.57
N VAL A 229 39.08 -8.75 -11.27
CA VAL A 229 38.73 -7.60 -12.12
C VAL A 229 40.03 -6.94 -12.53
N ILE A 230 40.20 -6.58 -13.81
CA ILE A 230 41.39 -5.87 -14.29
C ILE A 230 40.93 -4.53 -14.83
N GLU A 231 41.26 -3.43 -14.15
CA GLU A 231 40.81 -2.08 -14.47
C GLU A 231 41.01 -1.71 -15.95
N ALA A 232 42.20 -1.99 -16.50
CA ALA A 232 42.50 -1.69 -17.89
C ALA A 232 41.53 -2.38 -18.88
N ILE A 233 41.02 -3.56 -18.55
CA ILE A 233 40.08 -4.33 -19.38
C ILE A 233 38.64 -3.89 -19.10
N ASN A 234 38.30 -3.74 -17.83
CA ASN A 234 36.94 -3.51 -17.37
C ASN A 234 36.54 -2.03 -17.27
N GLY A 235 37.47 -1.09 -17.51
CA GLY A 235 37.31 0.33 -17.17
C GLY A 235 37.49 0.57 -15.66
N ASN A 236 37.61 1.83 -15.25
CA ASN A 236 37.66 2.21 -13.84
C ASN A 236 36.30 2.02 -13.14
N PRO A 237 36.23 1.99 -11.79
CA PRO A 237 34.98 1.77 -11.06
C PRO A 237 33.92 2.84 -11.36
N ASP A 238 34.36 4.07 -11.66
CA ASP A 238 33.45 5.12 -12.08
C ASP A 238 32.91 4.90 -13.48
N ALA A 239 33.48 4.07 -14.35
CA ALA A 239 33.13 4.02 -15.78
C ALA A 239 33.21 5.39 -16.48
N THR A 240 34.27 6.15 -16.19
CA THR A 240 34.62 7.38 -16.91
C THR A 240 35.68 7.13 -17.98
N THR A 241 36.35 5.97 -17.94
CA THR A 241 37.31 5.53 -18.95
C THR A 241 36.84 4.29 -19.69
N ASP A 242 37.05 4.25 -21.00
CA ASP A 242 36.86 3.03 -21.78
C ASP A 242 37.83 1.94 -21.34
N GLY A 243 37.35 0.69 -21.36
CA GLY A 243 38.25 -0.47 -21.33
C GLY A 243 39.13 -0.56 -22.59
N ILE A 244 40.25 -1.26 -22.50
CA ILE A 244 41.07 -1.60 -23.67
C ILE A 244 40.33 -2.58 -24.58
N GLU A 245 40.66 -2.56 -25.87
CA GLU A 245 40.15 -3.57 -26.80
C GLU A 245 40.78 -4.94 -26.52
N ILE A 246 39.91 -5.93 -26.32
CA ILE A 246 40.26 -7.33 -26.14
C ILE A 246 39.45 -8.20 -27.13
N PRO A 247 39.93 -9.41 -27.45
CA PRO A 247 39.10 -10.39 -28.16
C PRO A 247 37.90 -10.79 -27.30
N LEU A 248 36.69 -10.57 -27.79
CA LEU A 248 35.41 -10.89 -27.12
C LEU A 248 34.71 -12.13 -27.72
N GLY A 249 35.25 -12.68 -28.79
CA GLY A 249 34.71 -13.84 -29.49
C GLY A 249 35.46 -14.09 -30.80
N VAL A 250 34.93 -14.98 -31.63
CA VAL A 250 35.39 -15.19 -33.00
C VAL A 250 34.22 -15.11 -33.98
N ASP A 251 34.47 -14.60 -35.18
CA ASP A 251 33.48 -14.59 -36.26
C ASP A 251 33.29 -16.01 -36.84
N ALA A 252 32.37 -16.15 -37.81
CA ALA A 252 32.08 -17.44 -38.47
C ALA A 252 33.30 -18.02 -39.20
N GLU A 253 34.28 -17.18 -39.52
CA GLU A 253 35.54 -17.49 -40.17
C GLU A 253 36.69 -17.77 -39.19
N GLY A 254 36.46 -17.63 -37.87
CA GLY A 254 37.43 -17.89 -36.81
C GLY A 254 38.37 -16.72 -36.49
N ASN A 255 38.13 -15.51 -37.00
CA ASN A 255 38.90 -14.32 -36.66
C ASN A 255 38.42 -13.71 -35.34
N PRO A 256 39.32 -13.16 -34.50
CA PRO A 256 38.91 -12.54 -33.24
C PRO A 256 38.05 -11.30 -33.48
N ILE A 257 36.90 -11.25 -32.82
CA ILE A 257 36.06 -10.06 -32.72
C ILE A 257 36.63 -9.21 -31.60
N MET A 258 37.24 -8.08 -31.93
CA MET A 258 37.78 -7.14 -30.94
C MET A 258 36.68 -6.23 -30.41
N GLY A 259 36.67 -5.98 -29.12
CA GLY A 259 35.77 -5.02 -28.48
C GLY A 259 36.21 -4.70 -27.05
N ARG A 260 35.42 -3.90 -26.35
CA ARG A 260 35.71 -3.43 -24.98
C ARG A 260 34.62 -3.92 -24.03
N LEU A 261 34.86 -3.94 -22.73
CA LEU A 261 33.85 -4.33 -21.73
C LEU A 261 33.22 -3.14 -21.00
N CYS A 262 33.78 -1.95 -21.17
CA CYS A 262 33.25 -0.70 -20.63
C CYS A 262 33.44 0.42 -21.64
N ILE A 263 32.39 1.22 -21.81
CA ILE A 263 32.39 2.49 -22.53
C ILE A 263 32.18 3.58 -21.50
N GLY A 264 33.09 4.55 -21.44
CA GLY A 264 33.03 5.64 -20.49
C GLY A 264 31.90 6.61 -20.80
N HIS A 265 31.13 7.02 -19.77
CA HIS A 265 30.00 7.93 -19.94
C HIS A 265 30.08 9.11 -18.97
N TYR A 266 29.83 10.32 -19.51
CA TYR A 266 29.73 11.59 -18.77
C TYR A 266 30.93 11.87 -17.84
N PRO A 267 32.19 11.73 -18.29
CA PRO A 267 33.36 11.70 -17.42
C PRO A 267 33.63 13.01 -16.67
N ASP A 268 33.02 14.11 -17.09
CA ASP A 268 33.20 15.43 -16.47
C ASP A 268 32.31 15.66 -15.24
N TYR A 269 31.40 14.73 -14.93
CA TYR A 269 30.46 14.82 -13.81
C TYR A 269 30.85 13.85 -12.70
N SER A 270 30.66 14.25 -11.44
CA SER A 270 30.88 13.36 -10.28
C SER A 270 29.79 12.28 -10.21
N SER A 271 30.10 11.11 -9.65
CA SER A 271 29.15 10.08 -9.24
C SER A 271 28.90 9.99 -7.74
N ASP A 272 29.42 10.94 -6.95
CA ASP A 272 29.27 10.95 -5.49
C ASP A 272 27.79 11.04 -5.09
N VAL A 273 27.43 10.34 -4.02
CA VAL A 273 26.09 10.37 -3.41
C VAL A 273 26.18 10.91 -1.99
N SER A 274 25.03 11.15 -1.34
CA SER A 274 24.92 11.63 0.04
C SER A 274 24.31 10.58 0.98
N PHE A 275 23.87 9.44 0.45
CA PHE A 275 23.16 8.41 1.21
C PHE A 275 23.18 7.08 0.47
N SER A 276 23.17 5.97 1.22
CA SER A 276 22.98 4.62 0.66
C SER A 276 21.98 3.80 1.50
N MET A 277 20.98 3.21 0.85
CA MET A 277 20.06 2.24 1.45
C MET A 277 20.37 0.85 0.90
N ASN A 278 20.51 -0.14 1.78
CA ASN A 278 20.61 -1.56 1.45
C ASN A 278 19.47 -2.41 2.06
N MET A 279 18.67 -3.06 1.21
CA MET A 279 17.68 -4.07 1.60
C MET A 279 18.17 -5.46 1.25
N GLY A 280 18.63 -6.24 2.22
CA GLY A 280 18.99 -7.64 2.04
C GLY A 280 20.28 -7.92 1.26
N GLY A 281 21.03 -6.89 0.85
CA GLY A 281 22.33 -7.04 0.20
C GLY A 281 23.50 -7.16 1.18
N ALA A 282 24.62 -7.66 0.68
CA ALA A 282 25.90 -7.77 1.40
C ALA A 282 26.98 -6.96 0.66
N LEU A 283 28.04 -6.55 1.35
CA LEU A 283 29.21 -5.88 0.79
C LEU A 283 30.30 -6.91 0.46
N GLY A 284 31.07 -6.69 -0.61
CA GLY A 284 32.12 -7.63 -1.01
C GLY A 284 33.20 -7.84 0.06
N ASP A 285 33.65 -6.77 0.70
CA ASP A 285 34.60 -6.80 1.81
C ASP A 285 34.48 -5.56 2.69
N LEU A 286 34.82 -5.70 3.97
CA LEU A 286 34.82 -4.61 4.94
C LEU A 286 35.90 -3.55 4.66
N ASN A 287 37.02 -3.94 4.05
CA ASN A 287 38.07 -2.99 3.64
C ASN A 287 37.59 -1.98 2.59
N TRP A 288 36.42 -2.17 1.99
CA TRP A 288 35.83 -1.20 1.05
C TRP A 288 35.11 -0.05 1.78
N LEU A 289 35.12 -0.03 3.11
CA LEU A 289 34.48 0.99 3.92
C LEU A 289 35.54 1.93 4.48
N ASP A 290 35.37 3.22 4.21
CA ASP A 290 36.24 4.26 4.73
C ASP A 290 35.51 5.16 5.74
N GLN A 291 36.27 5.70 6.69
CA GLN A 291 35.75 6.78 7.51
C GLN A 291 35.43 7.98 6.63
N GLY A 292 34.17 8.40 6.63
CA GLY A 292 33.70 9.52 5.83
C GLY A 292 32.91 9.11 4.58
N ASP A 293 32.73 7.82 4.33
CA ASP A 293 31.69 7.38 3.39
C ASP A 293 30.31 7.86 3.85
N VAL A 294 29.37 7.83 2.92
CA VAL A 294 28.01 8.34 3.14
C VAL A 294 27.30 7.61 4.29
N PRO A 295 26.38 8.29 4.98
CA PRO A 295 25.47 7.63 5.91
C PRO A 295 24.67 6.52 5.24
N MET A 296 24.49 5.41 5.93
CA MET A 296 23.86 4.20 5.38
C MET A 296 22.70 3.73 6.24
N VAL A 297 21.65 3.26 5.57
CA VAL A 297 20.53 2.54 6.20
C VAL A 297 20.46 1.13 5.64
N SER A 298 20.11 0.16 6.47
CA SER A 298 19.97 -1.21 6.03
C SER A 298 18.88 -1.98 6.74
N PHE A 299 18.14 -2.76 5.95
CA PHE A 299 17.22 -3.78 6.39
C PHE A 299 17.78 -5.13 5.97
N GLN A 300 17.95 -6.05 6.91
CA GLN A 300 18.38 -7.41 6.55
C GLN A 300 17.87 -8.43 7.55
N THR A 301 17.40 -9.57 7.04
CA THR A 301 16.97 -10.70 7.85
C THR A 301 18.18 -11.44 8.42
N PRO A 302 18.33 -11.59 9.75
CA PRO A 302 19.46 -12.31 10.33
C PRO A 302 19.59 -13.79 9.93
N HIS A 303 18.51 -14.38 9.43
CA HIS A 303 18.41 -15.78 9.02
C HIS A 303 18.35 -15.98 7.50
N ASP A 304 18.64 -14.94 6.70
CA ASP A 304 18.74 -15.08 5.25
C ASP A 304 19.73 -16.21 4.87
N PRO A 305 19.29 -17.23 4.10
CA PRO A 305 20.11 -18.38 3.75
C PRO A 305 21.11 -18.11 2.61
N PHE A 306 21.01 -16.97 1.92
CA PHE A 306 21.81 -16.64 0.73
C PHE A 306 22.78 -15.49 0.97
N ALA A 307 22.28 -14.38 1.48
CA ALA A 307 23.07 -13.20 1.82
C ALA A 307 23.29 -13.18 3.34
N PRO A 308 24.53 -13.38 3.82
CA PRO A 308 24.77 -13.49 5.25
C PRO A 308 24.54 -12.14 5.94
N TYR A 309 23.97 -12.17 7.15
CA TYR A 309 23.77 -10.98 7.99
C TYR A 309 25.06 -10.45 8.64
N THR A 310 26.00 -11.36 8.86
CA THR A 310 27.39 -11.09 9.29
C THR A 310 28.35 -11.46 8.15
N THR A 311 29.65 -11.39 8.35
CA THR A 311 30.63 -11.89 7.39
C THR A 311 30.49 -13.40 7.25
N GLY A 312 30.21 -13.85 6.02
CA GLY A 312 29.92 -15.23 5.72
C GLY A 312 29.99 -15.53 4.23
N VAL A 313 29.83 -16.81 3.88
CA VAL A 313 29.92 -17.25 2.49
C VAL A 313 28.59 -17.01 1.79
N LEU A 314 28.60 -16.20 0.74
CA LEU A 314 27.47 -15.99 -0.15
C LEU A 314 27.08 -17.31 -0.83
N ILE A 315 25.79 -17.63 -0.78
CA ILE A 315 25.20 -18.79 -1.45
C ILE A 315 24.30 -18.30 -2.58
N VAL A 316 24.47 -18.85 -3.77
CA VAL A 316 23.66 -18.43 -4.92
C VAL A 316 22.34 -19.20 -4.98
N PRO A 317 21.19 -18.49 -5.03
CA PRO A 317 19.87 -19.11 -5.02
C PRO A 317 19.64 -20.13 -6.13
N THR A 318 20.19 -19.90 -7.34
CA THR A 318 19.96 -20.77 -8.51
C THR A 318 20.51 -22.18 -8.36
N THR A 319 21.58 -22.36 -7.59
CA THR A 319 22.29 -23.65 -7.52
C THR A 319 22.56 -24.13 -6.09
N GLY A 320 22.35 -23.29 -5.08
CA GLY A 320 22.75 -23.56 -3.70
C GLY A 320 24.26 -23.66 -3.50
N ASN A 321 25.07 -23.27 -4.50
CA ASN A 321 26.52 -23.32 -4.42
C ASN A 321 27.06 -22.12 -3.64
N GLN A 322 28.06 -22.40 -2.80
CA GLN A 322 28.91 -21.38 -2.19
C GLN A 322 29.75 -20.67 -3.27
N ILE A 323 29.84 -19.34 -3.16
CA ILE A 323 30.59 -18.50 -4.10
C ILE A 323 31.80 -17.87 -3.42
N ILE A 324 31.60 -16.81 -2.66
CA ILE A 324 32.67 -15.99 -2.06
C ILE A 324 32.23 -15.46 -0.70
N GLU A 325 33.17 -15.19 0.18
CA GLU A 325 32.88 -14.53 1.47
C GLU A 325 32.57 -13.05 1.26
N VAL A 326 31.48 -12.58 1.87
CA VAL A 326 30.95 -11.22 1.82
C VAL A 326 30.55 -10.78 3.24
N SER A 327 30.34 -9.49 3.45
CA SER A 327 29.98 -8.91 4.75
C SER A 327 28.55 -8.38 4.75
N GLY A 328 27.72 -8.93 5.63
CA GLY A 328 26.34 -8.47 5.82
C GLY A 328 26.22 -7.15 6.58
N ALA A 329 24.99 -6.65 6.65
CA ALA A 329 24.66 -5.37 7.26
C ALA A 329 25.06 -5.26 8.73
N PHE A 330 25.09 -6.36 9.50
CA PHE A 330 25.53 -6.29 10.91
C PHE A 330 26.98 -5.86 11.02
N ASP A 331 27.88 -6.48 10.27
CA ASP A 331 29.32 -6.17 10.35
C ASP A 331 29.64 -4.87 9.61
N VAL A 332 28.97 -4.58 8.49
CA VAL A 332 29.07 -3.26 7.81
C VAL A 332 28.71 -2.14 8.78
N HIS A 333 27.55 -2.22 9.46
CA HIS A 333 27.14 -1.19 10.41
C HIS A 333 28.02 -1.18 11.67
N GLY A 334 28.52 -2.34 12.10
CA GLY A 334 29.48 -2.44 13.19
C GLY A 334 30.77 -1.67 12.93
N GLU A 335 31.26 -1.69 11.70
CA GLU A 335 32.46 -0.96 11.28
C GLU A 335 32.20 0.53 11.08
N ILE A 336 31.22 0.90 10.26
CA ILE A 336 30.96 2.33 9.96
C ILE A 336 30.52 3.11 11.20
N ASN A 337 29.87 2.47 12.18
CA ASN A 337 29.52 3.07 13.47
C ASN A 337 30.70 3.00 14.47
N GLY A 338 31.65 2.10 14.23
CA GLY A 338 32.84 1.88 15.07
C GLY A 338 33.97 2.89 14.84
N TYR A 339 33.95 3.62 13.73
CA TYR A 339 34.93 4.67 13.45
C TYR A 339 34.93 5.79 14.53
N PRO A 340 36.06 6.47 14.75
CA PRO A 340 36.12 7.60 15.67
C PRO A 340 35.15 8.72 15.25
N ALA A 341 34.40 9.30 16.19
CA ALA A 341 33.45 10.37 15.86
C ALA A 341 34.13 11.57 15.14
N PRO A 342 33.51 12.14 14.09
CA PRO A 342 32.26 11.69 13.47
C PRO A 342 32.48 10.40 12.67
N ASN A 343 31.67 9.38 12.98
CA ASN A 343 31.57 8.15 12.21
C ASN A 343 30.53 8.36 11.08
N ASN A 344 30.34 7.37 10.20
CA ASN A 344 29.57 7.59 8.96
C ASN A 344 28.07 7.80 9.24
N ASN A 345 27.52 7.19 10.29
CA ASN A 345 26.12 7.39 10.71
C ASN A 345 25.97 8.35 11.89
N GLU A 346 26.99 9.19 12.17
CA GLU A 346 26.94 10.19 13.24
C GLU A 346 25.72 11.13 13.06
N VAL A 347 25.32 11.40 11.81
CA VAL A 347 24.14 12.21 11.50
C VAL A 347 22.83 11.61 12.06
N PHE A 348 22.72 10.28 12.14
CA PHE A 348 21.55 9.60 12.74
C PHE A 348 21.69 9.53 14.27
N GLN A 349 22.88 9.14 14.74
CA GLN A 349 23.17 8.95 16.17
C GLN A 349 23.02 10.28 16.95
N SER A 350 23.50 11.38 16.36
CA SER A 350 23.39 12.72 16.95
C SER A 350 21.96 13.28 16.90
N ALA A 351 21.14 12.84 15.94
CA ALA A 351 19.73 13.21 15.87
C ALA A 351 18.89 12.56 16.99
N GLY A 352 19.34 11.44 17.55
CA GLY A 352 18.69 10.79 18.68
C GLY A 352 17.26 10.35 18.38
N LEU A 353 17.02 9.81 17.17
CA LEU A 353 15.71 9.35 16.72
C LEU A 353 15.15 8.29 17.67
N SER A 354 13.98 8.55 18.24
CA SER A 354 13.32 7.68 19.23
C SER A 354 11.88 7.35 18.85
N ASP A 355 11.57 7.42 17.56
CA ASP A 355 10.29 6.96 17.01
C ASP A 355 10.12 5.45 17.20
N PRO A 356 8.89 4.90 17.07
CA PRO A 356 8.63 3.49 17.31
C PRO A 356 9.53 2.53 16.52
N LEU A 357 9.82 2.82 15.26
CA LEU A 357 10.67 1.96 14.40
C LEU A 357 12.13 2.05 14.81
N SER A 358 12.62 3.23 15.22
CA SER A 358 13.96 3.37 15.80
C SER A 358 14.13 2.57 17.10
N LEU A 359 13.11 2.56 17.96
CA LEU A 359 13.13 1.75 19.18
C LEU A 359 13.04 0.24 18.87
N GLU A 360 12.27 -0.14 17.85
CA GLU A 360 12.15 -1.52 17.38
C GLU A 360 13.46 -2.03 16.79
N ALA A 361 14.14 -1.25 15.94
CA ALA A 361 15.44 -1.61 15.37
C ALA A 361 16.45 -1.98 16.48
N ILE A 362 16.52 -1.17 17.54
CA ILE A 362 17.38 -1.43 18.71
C ILE A 362 16.92 -2.68 19.46
N ALA A 363 15.61 -2.84 19.66
CA ALA A 363 15.05 -4.02 20.34
C ALA A 363 15.35 -5.33 19.59
N ASN A 364 15.41 -5.27 18.26
CA ASN A 364 15.74 -6.40 17.38
C ASN A 364 17.25 -6.70 17.32
N GLY A 365 18.08 -5.95 18.06
CA GLY A 365 19.54 -6.13 18.08
C GLY A 365 20.29 -5.29 17.03
N GLY A 366 19.63 -4.30 16.46
CA GLY A 366 20.21 -3.36 15.50
C GLY A 366 20.90 -2.16 16.17
N SER A 367 21.14 -1.14 15.36
CA SER A 367 21.75 0.13 15.74
C SER A 367 21.19 1.25 14.87
N ASP A 368 21.54 2.52 15.14
CA ASP A 368 21.17 3.60 14.23
C ASP A 368 21.70 3.34 12.82
N GLY A 369 20.77 3.27 11.87
CA GLY A 369 21.04 2.87 10.48
C GLY A 369 20.76 1.39 10.19
N LEU A 370 20.75 0.50 11.18
CA LEU A 370 20.56 -0.95 10.98
C LEU A 370 19.23 -1.42 11.58
N PHE A 371 18.35 -1.93 10.73
CA PHE A 371 17.10 -2.58 11.10
C PHE A 371 17.18 -4.10 10.85
N PRO A 372 17.35 -4.93 11.90
CA PRO A 372 17.26 -6.37 11.77
C PRO A 372 15.81 -6.80 11.55
N VAL A 373 15.57 -7.52 10.47
CA VAL A 373 14.24 -8.00 10.07
C VAL A 373 14.00 -9.33 10.75
N LEU A 374 13.18 -9.31 11.79
CA LEU A 374 12.79 -10.49 12.55
C LEU A 374 11.43 -10.97 12.04
N ASN A 375 11.43 -11.96 11.13
CA ASN A 375 10.20 -12.64 10.67
C ASN A 375 9.45 -13.26 11.86
N ASN A 376 8.24 -13.77 11.68
CA ASN A 376 7.49 -14.36 12.80
C ASN A 376 8.32 -15.44 13.55
N TYR A 377 8.38 -15.36 14.88
CA TYR A 377 9.06 -16.35 15.74
C TYR A 377 8.05 -17.04 16.66
N VAL A 378 8.17 -18.37 16.77
CA VAL A 378 7.50 -19.17 17.81
C VAL A 378 8.58 -19.86 18.63
N ASP A 379 8.59 -19.61 19.94
CA ASP A 379 9.56 -20.16 20.90
C ASP A 379 11.04 -19.90 20.53
N GLY A 380 11.34 -18.74 19.93
CA GLY A 380 12.69 -18.36 19.51
C GLY A 380 13.18 -19.07 18.24
N THR A 381 12.29 -19.76 17.53
CA THR A 381 12.54 -20.32 16.19
C THR A 381 11.73 -19.53 15.16
N PRO A 382 12.35 -19.05 14.07
CA PRO A 382 11.61 -18.38 13.01
C PRO A 382 10.63 -19.36 12.36
N THR A 383 9.37 -18.97 12.20
CA THR A 383 8.32 -19.74 11.52
C THR A 383 8.50 -19.74 10.02
N GLN A 384 9.14 -18.69 9.48
CA GLN A 384 9.58 -18.57 8.09
C GLN A 384 11.12 -18.40 8.06
N PRO A 385 11.89 -19.45 8.37
CA PRO A 385 13.36 -19.37 8.53
C PRO A 385 14.12 -18.94 7.27
N PHE A 386 13.49 -19.03 6.10
CA PHE A 386 14.13 -18.78 4.80
C PHE A 386 13.72 -17.47 4.15
N ASP A 387 12.86 -16.69 4.81
CA ASP A 387 12.34 -15.44 4.28
C ASP A 387 13.32 -14.28 4.45
N GLY A 388 14.22 -14.18 3.47
CA GLY A 388 15.25 -13.14 3.40
C GLY A 388 14.76 -11.78 2.89
N ALA A 389 13.57 -11.73 2.28
CA ALA A 389 13.06 -10.54 1.60
C ALA A 389 11.52 -10.45 1.66
N PRO A 390 10.94 -10.29 2.85
CA PRO A 390 9.49 -10.30 3.04
C PRO A 390 8.75 -9.12 2.38
N TRP A 391 9.50 -8.10 1.95
CA TRP A 391 8.98 -6.95 1.17
C TRP A 391 8.76 -7.26 -0.32
N GLN A 392 9.15 -8.44 -0.80
CA GLN A 392 8.96 -8.84 -2.20
C GLN A 392 7.61 -9.53 -2.40
N TRP A 393 6.97 -9.24 -3.53
CA TRP A 393 5.87 -10.04 -4.05
C TRP A 393 5.85 -10.01 -5.58
N TRP A 394 5.25 -11.02 -6.17
CA TRP A 394 5.14 -11.20 -7.61
C TRP A 394 3.80 -11.82 -7.97
N ASP A 395 3.43 -11.73 -9.24
CA ASP A 395 2.24 -12.42 -9.76
C ASP A 395 2.47 -13.94 -9.75
N GLU A 396 1.46 -14.70 -9.29
CA GLU A 396 1.55 -16.16 -9.23
C GLU A 396 1.81 -16.77 -10.61
N ALA A 397 1.19 -16.25 -11.67
CA ALA A 397 1.42 -16.72 -13.03
C ALA A 397 2.85 -16.45 -13.51
N ALA A 398 3.49 -15.37 -13.06
CA ALA A 398 4.90 -15.11 -13.32
C ALA A 398 5.79 -16.20 -12.68
N ALA A 399 5.56 -16.56 -11.41
CA ALA A 399 6.35 -17.63 -10.78
C ALA A 399 5.99 -19.05 -11.26
N GLN A 400 4.78 -19.26 -11.78
CA GLN A 400 4.39 -20.51 -12.42
C GLN A 400 4.91 -20.63 -13.87
N ALA A 401 5.48 -19.56 -14.44
CA ALA A 401 6.11 -19.63 -15.76
C ALA A 401 7.22 -20.70 -15.76
N TYR A 402 7.22 -21.51 -16.82
CA TYR A 402 8.15 -22.63 -16.95
C TYR A 402 9.57 -22.12 -17.17
N ASP A 403 10.48 -22.45 -16.25
CA ASP A 403 11.91 -22.20 -16.42
C ASP A 403 12.54 -23.34 -17.22
N ALA A 404 12.80 -23.05 -18.49
CA ALA A 404 13.41 -23.97 -19.43
C ALA A 404 14.85 -24.36 -19.06
N ALA A 405 15.56 -23.58 -18.23
CA ALA A 405 16.92 -23.88 -17.80
C ALA A 405 16.97 -24.99 -16.74
N ASN A 406 15.99 -25.01 -15.81
CA ASN A 406 15.93 -26.00 -14.74
C ASN A 406 14.92 -27.14 -14.99
N GLY A 407 14.12 -27.06 -16.04
CA GLY A 407 13.16 -28.10 -16.41
C GLY A 407 11.96 -28.20 -15.47
N THR A 408 11.67 -27.14 -14.71
CA THR A 408 10.60 -27.00 -13.73
C THR A 408 10.08 -25.56 -13.73
N THR A 409 8.95 -25.29 -13.07
CA THR A 409 8.55 -23.91 -12.73
C THR A 409 9.43 -23.38 -11.59
N ILE A 410 9.60 -22.05 -11.50
CA ILE A 410 10.33 -21.42 -10.39
C ILE A 410 9.49 -21.31 -9.11
N TRP A 411 8.18 -21.58 -9.19
CA TRP A 411 7.22 -21.58 -8.09
C TRP A 411 7.73 -22.32 -6.84
N ALA A 412 8.23 -23.55 -6.99
CA ALA A 412 8.69 -24.34 -5.86
C ALA A 412 9.88 -23.70 -5.15
N THR A 413 10.81 -23.09 -5.89
CA THR A 413 11.93 -22.35 -5.31
C THR A 413 11.41 -21.09 -4.62
N GLN A 414 10.57 -20.31 -5.29
CA GLN A 414 10.03 -19.06 -4.77
C GLN A 414 9.25 -19.23 -3.46
N MET A 415 8.41 -20.27 -3.36
CA MET A 415 7.69 -20.61 -2.12
C MET A 415 8.59 -21.08 -0.98
N THR A 416 9.81 -21.55 -1.26
CA THR A 416 10.78 -21.84 -0.19
C THR A 416 11.47 -20.57 0.32
N LEU A 417 11.46 -19.49 -0.47
CA LEU A 417 12.13 -18.24 -0.13
C LEU A 417 11.18 -17.28 0.56
N ASN A 418 10.00 -17.05 0.00
CA ASN A 418 8.97 -16.26 0.65
C ASN A 418 7.63 -17.01 0.54
N PRO A 419 7.30 -17.89 1.51
CA PRO A 419 6.13 -18.76 1.45
C PRO A 419 4.80 -18.02 1.61
N ASP A 420 4.80 -16.85 2.26
CA ASP A 420 3.61 -16.04 2.54
C ASP A 420 3.54 -14.79 1.64
N MET A 421 4.31 -14.83 0.54
CA MET A 421 4.40 -13.75 -0.44
C MET A 421 3.02 -13.23 -0.82
N GLY A 422 2.90 -11.90 -0.80
CA GLY A 422 1.65 -11.23 -1.12
C GLY A 422 1.76 -9.74 -0.86
N PRO A 423 0.93 -8.93 -1.53
CA PRO A 423 0.95 -7.49 -1.36
C PRO A 423 0.67 -7.06 0.08
N THR A 424 -0.10 -7.83 0.86
CA THR A 424 -0.39 -7.49 2.26
C THR A 424 0.85 -7.54 3.14
N GLU A 425 1.59 -8.66 3.16
CA GLU A 425 2.83 -8.79 3.93
C GLU A 425 3.89 -7.82 3.41
N ALA A 426 4.07 -7.76 2.09
CA ALA A 426 5.05 -6.89 1.49
C ALA A 426 4.82 -5.42 1.83
N ASN A 427 3.58 -4.92 1.74
CA ASN A 427 3.27 -3.53 2.08
C ASN A 427 3.49 -3.23 3.56
N MET A 428 3.25 -4.18 4.48
CA MET A 428 3.58 -3.98 5.90
C MET A 428 5.08 -3.76 6.12
N TRP A 429 5.93 -4.52 5.43
CA TRP A 429 7.38 -4.31 5.49
C TRP A 429 7.81 -3.04 4.78
N ILE A 430 7.20 -2.69 3.64
CA ILE A 430 7.48 -1.44 2.94
C ILE A 430 7.08 -0.24 3.80
N ASP A 431 5.99 -0.30 4.56
CA ASP A 431 5.61 0.74 5.55
C ASP A 431 6.73 0.94 6.58
N ALA A 432 7.27 -0.15 7.13
CA ALA A 432 8.37 -0.10 8.10
C ALA A 432 9.67 0.43 7.48
N ILE A 433 10.02 -0.04 6.27
CA ILE A 433 11.20 0.42 5.53
C ILE A 433 11.11 1.91 5.26
N GLN A 434 9.96 2.38 4.75
CA GLN A 434 9.68 3.78 4.48
C GLN A 434 9.78 4.61 5.76
N GLY A 435 9.05 4.23 6.81
CA GLY A 435 9.00 4.99 8.07
C GLY A 435 10.36 5.09 8.77
N TYR A 436 11.20 4.05 8.69
CA TYR A 436 12.54 4.07 9.27
C TYR A 436 13.56 4.83 8.41
N THR A 437 13.45 4.69 7.09
CA THR A 437 14.42 5.22 6.12
C THR A 437 14.19 6.68 5.82
N ALA A 438 12.94 7.13 5.63
CA ALA A 438 12.61 8.50 5.23
C ALA A 438 13.22 9.60 6.13
N PRO A 439 13.08 9.57 7.48
CA PRO A 439 13.70 10.58 8.34
C PRO A 439 15.25 10.55 8.27
N ARG A 440 15.85 9.37 8.09
CA ARG A 440 17.31 9.20 7.99
C ARG A 440 17.84 9.69 6.64
N LEU A 441 17.16 9.34 5.56
CA LEU A 441 17.45 9.85 4.22
C LEU A 441 17.39 11.37 4.18
N ALA A 442 16.32 11.96 4.72
CA ALA A 442 16.15 13.41 4.76
C ALA A 442 17.22 14.11 5.63
N LEU A 443 17.64 13.52 6.75
CA LEU A 443 18.76 14.02 7.55
C LEU A 443 20.10 13.92 6.81
N ALA A 444 20.40 12.77 6.18
CA ALA A 444 21.64 12.55 5.44
C ALA A 444 21.77 13.51 4.25
N MET A 445 20.65 13.83 3.62
CA MET A 445 20.56 14.81 2.54
C MET A 445 20.40 16.25 3.03
N ASP A 446 20.44 16.54 4.34
CA ASP A 446 20.28 17.89 4.89
C ASP A 446 19.01 18.60 4.37
N LEU A 447 17.91 17.84 4.26
CA LEU A 447 16.58 18.31 3.87
C LEU A 447 15.76 18.70 5.09
N ILE A 448 16.08 18.10 6.23
CA ILE A 448 15.53 18.37 7.55
C ILE A 448 16.69 18.41 8.56
N SER A 449 16.46 19.04 9.70
CA SER A 449 17.45 19.08 10.79
C SER A 449 16.84 18.56 12.09
N SER A 450 17.61 17.81 12.87
CA SER A 450 17.25 17.46 14.24
C SER A 450 17.71 18.55 15.19
N GLY A 451 16.89 18.92 16.17
CA GLY A 451 17.23 19.97 17.14
C GLY A 451 16.06 20.90 17.47
N PRO A 452 16.31 22.06 18.10
CA PRO A 452 15.26 23.06 18.29
C PRO A 452 14.74 23.57 16.94
N GLY A 453 13.43 23.63 16.76
CA GLY A 453 12.78 24.01 15.52
C GLY A 453 11.28 24.14 15.71
N CYS A 454 10.54 24.58 14.70
CA CYS A 454 9.10 24.72 14.86
C CYS A 454 8.41 23.36 15.06
N SER A 455 7.78 23.17 16.21
CA SER A 455 7.04 21.94 16.54
C SER A 455 5.53 22.05 16.27
N ASP A 456 5.06 23.17 15.73
CA ASP A 456 3.66 23.39 15.40
C ASP A 456 3.36 22.86 14.00
N THR A 457 2.54 21.81 13.91
CA THR A 457 2.13 21.15 12.67
C THR A 457 1.30 22.04 11.74
N ALA A 458 0.91 23.24 12.16
CA ALA A 458 0.21 24.23 11.32
C ALA A 458 1.15 25.30 10.74
N ALA A 459 2.44 25.29 11.10
CA ALA A 459 3.42 26.25 10.62
C ALA A 459 4.07 25.81 9.30
N CYS A 460 4.35 26.76 8.43
CA CYS A 460 5.01 26.56 7.14
C CYS A 460 6.43 26.01 7.21
N ASN A 461 7.09 26.15 8.36
CA ASN A 461 8.40 25.59 8.63
C ASN A 461 8.36 24.57 9.78
N PHE A 462 7.22 23.87 9.94
CA PHE A 462 7.11 22.73 10.83
C PHE A 462 8.25 21.74 10.56
N ASN A 463 8.86 21.26 11.64
CA ASN A 463 9.92 20.27 11.58
C ASN A 463 9.50 19.05 12.41
N ALA A 464 9.21 17.93 11.73
CA ALA A 464 8.83 16.67 12.38
C ALA A 464 9.92 16.11 13.32
N LEU A 465 11.18 16.54 13.14
CA LEU A 465 12.30 16.16 14.01
C LEU A 465 12.67 17.26 15.02
N ALA A 466 11.79 18.25 15.23
CA ALA A 466 11.98 19.26 16.26
C ALA A 466 11.98 18.63 17.65
N THR A 467 13.13 18.68 18.32
CA THR A 467 13.29 18.19 19.71
C THR A 467 12.76 19.19 20.75
N SER A 468 12.56 20.45 20.36
CA SER A 468 11.93 21.51 21.16
C SER A 468 11.51 22.69 20.29
N ASP A 469 10.39 23.34 20.59
CA ASP A 469 10.02 24.60 19.94
C ASP A 469 11.05 25.71 20.22
N ASP A 470 11.66 26.25 19.19
CA ASP A 470 12.63 27.36 19.26
C ASP A 470 11.99 28.73 18.98
N GLY A 471 10.67 28.77 18.74
CA GLY A 471 9.93 29.97 18.37
C GLY A 471 10.16 30.42 16.92
N SER A 472 10.74 29.57 16.07
CA SER A 472 10.95 29.86 14.65
C SER A 472 9.68 29.70 13.80
N CYS A 473 8.56 29.24 14.35
CA CYS A 473 7.32 28.98 13.60
C CYS A 473 6.87 30.20 12.77
N THR A 474 6.72 29.96 11.47
CA THR A 474 6.19 30.88 10.47
C THR A 474 4.89 30.30 9.93
N TYR A 475 3.89 31.13 9.71
CA TYR A 475 2.57 30.70 9.25
C TYR A 475 2.24 31.38 7.94
N ALA A 476 1.44 30.72 7.12
CA ALA A 476 0.95 31.29 5.88
C ALA A 476 0.16 32.57 6.19
N THR A 477 0.22 33.54 5.26
CA THR A 477 -0.63 34.72 5.38
C THR A 477 -2.09 34.29 5.23
N PRO A 478 -3.04 34.77 6.04
CA PRO A 478 -4.45 34.41 5.88
C PRO A 478 -4.92 34.62 4.42
N GLY A 479 -5.50 33.57 3.82
CA GLY A 479 -5.91 33.57 2.40
C GLY A 479 -4.80 33.21 1.41
N TYR A 480 -3.64 32.75 1.89
CA TYR A 480 -2.52 32.24 1.10
C TYR A 480 -2.04 30.90 1.65
N ASP A 481 -1.42 30.07 0.80
CA ASP A 481 -0.63 28.92 1.25
C ASP A 481 0.78 29.35 1.70
N CYS A 482 1.61 28.38 2.12
CA CYS A 482 2.97 28.62 2.57
C CYS A 482 3.93 29.11 1.46
N ASP A 483 3.56 28.91 0.20
CA ASP A 483 4.31 29.36 -0.97
C ASP A 483 3.86 30.75 -1.44
N GLY A 484 2.89 31.36 -0.75
CA GLY A 484 2.36 32.68 -1.08
C GLY A 484 1.40 32.67 -2.28
N THR A 485 0.86 31.51 -2.64
CA THR A 485 -0.22 31.39 -3.61
C THR A 485 -1.53 31.82 -2.96
N SER A 486 -2.27 32.71 -3.63
CA SER A 486 -3.57 33.16 -3.15
C SER A 486 -4.56 32.01 -3.18
N LEU A 487 -5.10 31.65 -2.02
CA LEU A 487 -6.27 30.78 -1.90
C LEU A 487 -7.57 31.54 -2.23
N ASN A 488 -7.47 32.84 -2.55
CA ASN A 488 -8.65 33.62 -2.90
C ASN A 488 -9.16 33.32 -4.32
N LEU A 489 -10.21 32.50 -4.44
CA LEU A 489 -10.99 32.37 -5.68
C LEU A 489 -12.05 33.49 -5.79
N GLU A 490 -12.14 34.14 -6.94
CA GLU A 490 -13.12 35.21 -7.23
C GLU A 490 -14.39 34.65 -7.89
N GLY A 491 -15.57 34.95 -7.33
CA GLY A 491 -16.88 34.49 -7.80
C GLY A 491 -18.02 35.18 -7.03
N CYS A 492 -19.28 34.83 -7.27
CA CYS A 492 -20.37 35.39 -6.47
C CYS A 492 -20.45 34.69 -5.12
N THR A 493 -20.23 35.40 -4.01
CA THR A 493 -20.27 34.79 -2.66
C THR A 493 -21.63 34.90 -1.97
N ASP A 494 -22.64 35.45 -2.64
CA ASP A 494 -23.97 35.59 -2.06
C ASP A 494 -24.81 34.33 -2.32
N ALA A 495 -25.04 33.54 -1.27
CA ALA A 495 -25.76 32.28 -1.31
C ALA A 495 -27.22 32.39 -1.80
N ILE A 496 -27.76 33.60 -1.95
CA ILE A 496 -29.11 33.82 -2.51
C ILE A 496 -29.10 34.21 -4.00
N ALA A 497 -27.93 34.33 -4.62
CA ALA A 497 -27.77 34.62 -6.04
C ALA A 497 -27.85 33.34 -6.89
N CYS A 498 -28.43 33.45 -8.08
CA CYS A 498 -28.59 32.39 -9.08
C CYS A 498 -27.26 31.82 -9.58
N ASN A 499 -26.16 32.57 -9.46
CA ASN A 499 -24.82 32.21 -9.89
C ASN A 499 -23.81 32.23 -8.74
N TYR A 500 -24.28 31.97 -7.51
CA TYR A 500 -23.42 31.73 -6.35
C TYR A 500 -22.34 30.69 -6.66
N ASP A 501 -21.11 30.98 -6.26
CA ASP A 501 -19.92 30.13 -6.40
C ASP A 501 -19.38 29.81 -5.01
N GLU A 502 -19.45 28.54 -4.61
CA GLU A 502 -19.02 28.07 -3.29
C GLU A 502 -17.50 28.02 -3.11
N ALA A 503 -16.75 27.94 -4.22
CA ALA A 503 -15.30 28.02 -4.19
C ALA A 503 -14.85 29.47 -4.02
N ALA A 504 -15.71 30.44 -4.39
CA ALA A 504 -15.40 31.85 -4.27
C ALA A 504 -15.25 32.26 -2.80
N THR A 505 -14.08 32.79 -2.49
CA THR A 505 -13.74 33.36 -1.18
C THR A 505 -13.78 34.90 -1.21
N VAL A 506 -13.89 35.48 -2.41
CA VAL A 506 -13.97 36.92 -2.66
C VAL A 506 -15.10 37.21 -3.66
N ASP A 507 -16.05 38.06 -3.26
CA ASP A 507 -17.15 38.51 -4.12
C ASP A 507 -16.62 39.35 -5.28
N ASN A 508 -16.88 38.90 -6.50
CA ASN A 508 -16.53 39.62 -7.72
C ASN A 508 -17.66 40.54 -8.23
N ALA A 509 -18.72 40.71 -7.44
CA ALA A 509 -19.91 41.52 -7.74
C ALA A 509 -20.66 41.07 -9.01
N THR A 510 -20.56 39.79 -9.38
CA THR A 510 -21.30 39.21 -10.50
C THR A 510 -22.62 38.55 -10.09
N CYS A 511 -23.00 38.62 -8.81
CA CYS A 511 -24.21 37.99 -8.30
C CYS A 511 -25.48 38.39 -9.08
N ASP A 512 -26.14 37.39 -9.65
CA ASP A 512 -27.38 37.48 -10.42
C ASP A 512 -28.56 37.07 -9.53
N TYR A 513 -29.64 37.84 -9.50
CA TYR A 513 -30.78 37.60 -8.63
C TYR A 513 -32.09 37.68 -9.41
N TYR A 514 -33.09 36.88 -9.02
CA TYR A 514 -34.46 37.05 -9.52
C TYR A 514 -35.11 38.33 -8.96
N GLU A 515 -35.43 39.30 -9.83
CA GLU A 515 -36.13 40.52 -9.44
C GLU A 515 -37.66 40.36 -9.50
N GLY A 516 -38.34 40.60 -8.37
CA GLY A 516 -39.80 40.72 -8.28
C GLY A 516 -40.19 42.12 -7.78
N THR A 517 -41.32 42.68 -8.24
CA THR A 517 -41.70 44.07 -7.91
C THR A 517 -42.81 44.19 -6.87
N GLU A 518 -43.49 43.11 -6.47
CA GLU A 518 -44.66 43.15 -5.57
C GLU A 518 -44.81 41.91 -4.66
N ILE A 519 -45.41 42.06 -3.48
CA ILE A 519 -45.69 40.98 -2.52
C ILE A 519 -46.99 40.24 -2.93
N PRO A 520 -46.97 38.95 -3.32
CA PRO A 520 -48.17 38.24 -3.72
C PRO A 520 -49.04 37.85 -2.50
N THR A 521 -50.28 38.34 -2.43
CA THR A 521 -51.21 38.08 -1.32
C THR A 521 -52.46 37.31 -1.77
N GLY A 522 -53.01 36.41 -0.94
CA GLY A 522 -54.29 35.73 -1.19
C GLY A 522 -54.38 34.35 -0.52
N SER A 523 -55.59 33.81 -0.34
CA SER A 523 -55.83 32.52 0.32
C SER A 523 -55.24 31.30 -0.42
N GLU A 524 -54.91 31.46 -1.70
CA GLU A 524 -54.32 30.43 -2.56
C GLU A 524 -52.78 30.49 -2.58
N VAL A 525 -52.16 31.48 -1.94
CA VAL A 525 -50.70 31.67 -1.96
C VAL A 525 -50.09 30.96 -0.76
N VAL A 526 -49.28 29.94 -1.04
CA VAL A 526 -48.52 29.20 -0.03
C VAL A 526 -47.16 29.85 0.15
N TRP A 527 -46.79 30.13 1.39
CA TRP A 527 -45.51 30.75 1.75
C TRP A 527 -44.62 29.76 2.51
N LEU A 528 -43.34 29.73 2.14
CA LEU A 528 -42.25 29.07 2.85
C LEU A 528 -41.66 30.03 3.87
N VAL A 529 -41.31 29.51 5.05
CA VAL A 529 -40.69 30.26 6.14
C VAL A 529 -39.57 29.41 6.73
N GLY A 530 -38.44 30.03 7.07
CA GLY A 530 -37.31 29.35 7.69
C GLY A 530 -36.43 30.25 8.55
N LEU A 531 -35.36 29.66 9.09
CA LEU A 531 -34.31 30.33 9.85
C LEU A 531 -32.97 30.16 9.14
N THR A 532 -32.15 31.20 9.09
CA THR A 532 -30.79 31.20 8.55
C THR A 532 -29.77 31.63 9.60
N LEU A 533 -28.53 31.12 9.53
CA LEU A 533 -27.43 31.44 10.44
C LEU A 533 -26.36 32.29 9.72
N SER A 534 -25.88 33.38 10.32
CA SER A 534 -24.77 34.18 9.76
C SER A 534 -23.44 33.83 10.43
N GLY A 535 -22.50 33.24 9.70
CA GLY A 535 -21.11 33.13 10.17
C GLY A 535 -20.45 31.75 10.03
N THR A 536 -21.13 30.76 9.45
CA THR A 536 -20.51 29.50 9.00
C THR A 536 -20.99 29.22 7.58
N SER A 537 -20.08 28.81 6.69
CA SER A 537 -20.46 28.03 5.51
C SER A 537 -21.20 26.79 6.02
N PHE A 538 -22.32 26.48 5.38
CA PHE A 538 -23.23 25.37 5.67
C PHE A 538 -22.59 24.16 6.36
N GLU A 539 -23.10 23.79 7.54
CA GLU A 539 -23.24 22.42 8.06
C GLU A 539 -24.09 22.49 9.35
N ALA A 540 -25.00 21.59 9.70
CA ALA A 540 -25.79 20.61 8.97
C ALA A 540 -27.02 20.34 9.87
N LEU A 541 -28.18 20.08 9.27
CA LEU A 541 -29.11 19.13 9.88
C LEU A 541 -29.46 18.06 8.86
N ALA A 542 -28.54 17.08 8.86
CA ALA A 542 -28.30 15.94 8.00
C ALA A 542 -29.47 15.36 7.18
N GLY A 543 -29.16 15.15 5.90
CA GLY A 543 -29.83 14.24 4.99
C GLY A 543 -29.17 14.11 3.61
N GLY A 544 -27.82 14.01 3.54
CA GLY A 544 -27.07 13.54 2.35
C GLY A 544 -26.78 14.55 1.23
N CYS A 545 -25.48 14.81 0.98
CA CYS A 545 -24.80 15.58 -0.10
C CYS A 545 -25.39 16.97 -0.44
N GLU A 546 -24.59 18.00 -0.72
CA GLU A 546 -24.05 18.23 -2.06
C GLU A 546 -23.04 19.38 -2.15
N ALA A 547 -22.04 19.15 -3.01
CA ALA A 547 -21.24 20.15 -3.70
C ALA A 547 -21.95 20.60 -4.98
N SER A 548 -21.74 21.85 -5.41
CA SER A 548 -22.17 22.43 -6.70
C SER A 548 -23.48 23.23 -6.75
N GLY A 549 -23.74 24.14 -5.81
CA GLY A 549 -24.60 25.30 -6.12
C GLY A 549 -26.08 25.00 -6.43
N GLY A 550 -26.89 25.03 -5.38
CA GLY A 550 -28.34 25.13 -5.43
C GLY A 550 -28.85 25.56 -4.07
N VAL A 551 -29.99 26.24 -4.03
CA VAL A 551 -30.60 26.65 -2.75
C VAL A 551 -30.84 25.38 -1.93
N ASN A 552 -30.32 25.30 -0.71
CA ASN A 552 -30.65 24.25 0.25
C ASN A 552 -31.81 24.75 1.15
N PRO A 553 -33.08 24.42 0.82
CA PRO A 553 -34.20 24.48 1.75
C PRO A 553 -34.44 23.14 2.46
N ASP A 554 -33.44 22.27 2.70
CA ASP A 554 -33.59 20.99 3.40
C ASP A 554 -33.75 21.10 4.93
N VAL A 555 -34.34 22.21 5.38
CA VAL A 555 -35.39 22.12 6.40
C VAL A 555 -36.68 22.61 5.75
N SER A 556 -37.16 21.83 4.79
CA SER A 556 -38.51 21.88 4.28
C SER A 556 -39.38 21.28 5.37
N ILE A 557 -39.66 22.10 6.36
CA ILE A 557 -40.99 22.43 6.88
C ILE A 557 -40.73 23.06 8.24
N ASN A 558 -40.83 24.38 8.31
CA ASN A 558 -41.27 25.02 9.53
C ASN A 558 -42.33 26.06 9.20
N GLY A 559 -43.53 25.55 8.96
CA GLY A 559 -44.76 26.33 8.85
C GLY A 559 -45.16 26.66 7.42
N VAL A 560 -46.35 26.18 7.02
CA VAL A 560 -47.11 26.84 5.95
C VAL A 560 -47.95 27.94 6.59
N ILE A 561 -47.84 29.16 6.06
CA ILE A 561 -48.80 30.21 6.34
C ILE A 561 -49.97 30.05 5.38
N VAL A 562 -51.16 29.74 5.91
CA VAL A 562 -52.42 29.80 5.16
C VAL A 562 -53.20 31.02 5.64
N GLY A 563 -53.39 31.99 4.77
CA GLY A 563 -54.25 33.14 5.08
C GLY A 563 -54.08 34.29 4.09
N ASP A 564 -55.07 35.16 4.05
CA ASP A 564 -55.15 36.28 3.10
C ASP A 564 -54.37 37.54 3.56
N GLY A 565 -53.58 37.43 4.62
CA GLY A 565 -52.84 38.55 5.21
C GLY A 565 -53.69 39.53 6.02
N SER A 566 -55.00 39.29 6.21
CA SER A 566 -55.89 40.18 6.97
C SER A 566 -55.81 40.02 8.50
N THR A 567 -55.16 38.95 8.99
CA THR A 567 -54.90 38.67 10.41
C THR A 567 -53.47 38.14 10.60
N PRO A 568 -52.86 38.24 11.80
CA PRO A 568 -51.57 37.62 12.08
C PRO A 568 -51.61 36.13 11.74
N LEU A 569 -50.63 35.69 10.95
CA LEU A 569 -50.54 34.34 10.41
C LEU A 569 -49.69 33.49 11.36
N SER A 570 -50.26 32.38 11.84
CA SER A 570 -49.57 31.44 12.73
C SER A 570 -48.99 30.27 11.96
N MET A 571 -47.75 29.90 12.27
CA MET A 571 -47.08 28.73 11.67
C MET A 571 -47.83 27.44 12.06
N ALA A 572 -48.07 26.55 11.09
CA ALA A 572 -48.70 25.24 11.31
C ALA A 572 -47.90 24.12 10.63
N GLY A 573 -47.90 22.91 11.21
CA GLY A 573 -47.29 21.71 10.60
C GLY A 573 -45.78 21.52 10.85
N ILE A 574 -45.24 22.05 11.95
CA ILE A 574 -43.82 21.94 12.34
C ILE A 574 -43.42 20.45 12.46
N SER A 575 -42.40 20.02 11.72
CA SER A 575 -41.75 18.72 11.87
C SER A 575 -40.24 18.89 11.93
N ASP A 576 -39.61 18.33 12.97
CA ASP A 576 -38.15 18.28 13.15
C ASP A 576 -37.68 16.84 12.88
N PRO A 577 -37.22 16.51 11.65
CA PRO A 577 -36.78 15.17 11.30
C PRO A 577 -35.42 14.78 11.90
N THR A 578 -34.67 15.73 12.48
CA THR A 578 -33.29 15.52 12.92
C THR A 578 -33.10 15.53 14.44
N GLY A 579 -34.15 15.89 15.20
CA GLY A 579 -34.22 15.74 16.65
C GLY A 579 -33.34 16.71 17.45
N LEU A 580 -32.76 17.71 16.80
CA LEU A 580 -31.80 18.65 17.41
C LEU A 580 -32.45 19.91 17.98
N LEU A 581 -33.78 20.09 17.86
CA LEU A 581 -34.41 21.40 18.09
C LEU A 581 -35.61 21.37 19.04
N GLY A 582 -35.42 20.81 20.24
CA GLY A 582 -36.37 20.97 21.34
C GLY A 582 -36.69 22.44 21.70
N ASP A 583 -35.77 23.37 21.44
CA ASP A 583 -35.93 24.80 21.75
C ASP A 583 -36.52 25.64 20.60
N LEU A 584 -36.49 25.15 19.36
CA LEU A 584 -36.99 25.89 18.18
C LEU A 584 -38.51 25.83 18.02
N ALA A 585 -39.11 24.70 18.39
CA ALA A 585 -40.56 24.55 18.45
C ALA A 585 -41.20 25.57 19.41
N ALA A 586 -40.48 25.94 20.48
CA ALA A 586 -40.90 26.98 21.41
C ALA A 586 -40.86 28.38 20.77
N LEU A 587 -39.82 28.71 19.98
CA LEU A 587 -39.72 29.99 19.28
C LEU A 587 -40.77 30.10 18.16
N ALA A 588 -40.88 29.09 17.29
CA ALA A 588 -41.82 29.06 16.16
C ALA A 588 -43.29 29.12 16.60
N SER A 589 -43.65 28.58 17.77
CA SER A 589 -45.00 28.70 18.34
C SER A 589 -45.39 30.12 18.77
N THR A 590 -44.42 31.03 18.88
CA THR A 590 -44.60 32.42 19.32
C THR A 590 -44.39 33.45 18.22
N VAL A 591 -43.93 33.02 17.04
CA VAL A 591 -43.66 33.90 15.89
C VAL A 591 -44.91 34.07 15.04
N GLN A 592 -45.29 35.33 14.75
CA GLN A 592 -46.41 35.64 13.86
C GLN A 592 -45.98 36.55 12.72
N PHE A 593 -46.36 36.21 11.50
CA PHE A 593 -46.13 37.08 10.34
C PHE A 593 -47.37 37.93 10.06
N SER A 594 -47.17 39.19 9.69
CA SER A 594 -48.25 40.10 9.30
C SER A 594 -47.85 40.87 8.05
N ILE A 595 -48.76 40.89 7.08
CA ILE A 595 -48.61 41.58 5.80
C ILE A 595 -49.58 42.76 5.79
N CYS A 596 -49.06 43.97 5.54
CA CYS A 596 -49.89 45.17 5.40
C CYS A 596 -49.43 45.96 4.18
N GLY A 597 -50.21 45.87 3.09
CA GLY A 597 -49.80 46.45 1.80
C GLY A 597 -48.52 45.78 1.29
N SER A 598 -47.51 46.58 0.97
CA SER A 598 -46.20 46.10 0.49
C SER A 598 -45.17 45.86 1.61
N ALA A 599 -45.60 45.82 2.88
CA ALA A 599 -44.72 45.62 4.02
C ALA A 599 -45.03 44.28 4.72
N MET A 600 -43.98 43.51 5.01
CA MET A 600 -44.06 42.33 5.85
C MET A 600 -43.38 42.60 7.19
N THR A 601 -44.02 42.14 8.27
CA THR A 601 -43.50 42.25 9.63
C THR A 601 -43.59 40.89 10.32
N VAL A 602 -42.65 40.62 11.22
CA VAL A 602 -42.64 39.42 12.05
C VAL A 602 -42.65 39.81 13.52
N ALA A 603 -43.60 39.26 14.28
CA ALA A 603 -43.68 39.44 15.72
C ALA A 603 -42.88 38.32 16.39
N ALA A 604 -41.72 38.64 16.95
CA ALA A 604 -40.84 37.69 17.64
C ALA A 604 -40.27 38.36 18.92
N LEU A 605 -40.11 37.59 20.00
CA LEU A 605 -39.56 38.06 21.28
C LEU A 605 -40.29 39.31 21.87
N GLY A 606 -41.59 39.46 21.59
CA GLY A 606 -42.40 40.59 22.05
C GLY A 606 -42.23 41.90 21.25
N ASN A 607 -41.50 41.88 20.13
CA ASN A 607 -41.31 43.02 19.22
C ASN A 607 -41.84 42.72 17.81
N ASN A 608 -42.27 43.75 17.09
CA ASN A 608 -42.58 43.66 15.65
C ASN A 608 -41.37 44.11 14.84
N ILE A 609 -40.77 43.18 14.09
CA ILE A 609 -39.58 43.38 13.28
C ILE A 609 -40.02 43.53 11.81
N PRO A 610 -39.76 44.68 11.14
CA PRO A 610 -40.00 44.80 9.71
C PRO A 610 -39.03 43.92 8.94
N MET A 611 -39.56 43.11 8.03
CA MET A 611 -38.74 42.28 7.16
C MET A 611 -38.34 43.07 5.92
N VAL A 612 -37.10 42.88 5.50
CA VAL A 612 -36.54 43.52 4.32
C VAL A 612 -36.44 42.47 3.23
N GLY A 613 -36.93 42.79 2.04
CA GLY A 613 -36.97 41.83 0.95
C GLY A 613 -37.08 42.49 -0.41
N ASN A 614 -36.81 41.69 -1.44
CA ASN A 614 -36.73 42.12 -2.83
C ASN A 614 -38.01 41.82 -3.63
N GLY A 615 -39.14 41.57 -2.96
CA GLY A 615 -40.40 41.21 -3.64
C GLY A 615 -40.57 39.72 -3.91
N THR A 616 -39.49 38.92 -3.78
CA THR A 616 -39.52 37.46 -3.93
C THR A 616 -39.15 36.75 -2.63
N PHE A 617 -38.24 37.34 -1.87
CA PHE A 617 -37.73 36.81 -0.60
C PHE A 617 -37.59 37.96 0.41
N TRP A 618 -37.82 37.67 1.69
CA TRP A 618 -37.71 38.63 2.78
C TRP A 618 -37.02 38.02 3.98
N ILE A 619 -36.17 38.80 4.65
CA ILE A 619 -35.42 38.40 5.84
C ILE A 619 -35.53 39.46 6.94
N SER A 620 -35.48 39.04 8.20
CA SER A 620 -35.34 39.96 9.32
C SER A 620 -33.99 40.69 9.24
N PRO A 621 -33.92 42.01 9.37
CA PRO A 621 -32.66 42.77 9.33
C PRO A 621 -31.81 42.62 10.60
N ILE A 622 -32.38 42.02 11.64
CA ILE A 622 -31.72 41.77 12.92
C ILE A 622 -31.88 40.29 13.29
N PRO A 623 -30.88 39.68 13.94
CA PRO A 623 -30.98 38.30 14.35
C PRO A 623 -32.03 38.16 15.45
N VAL A 624 -32.83 37.09 15.36
CA VAL A 624 -33.86 36.72 16.33
C VAL A 624 -33.34 35.80 17.42
N ALA A 625 -32.17 35.19 17.22
CA ALA A 625 -31.46 34.38 18.20
C ALA A 625 -29.96 34.30 17.84
N SER A 626 -29.17 33.61 18.65
CA SER A 626 -27.78 33.27 18.35
C SER A 626 -27.60 31.77 18.42
N ASP A 627 -26.77 31.22 17.54
CA ASP A 627 -26.38 29.82 17.56
C ASP A 627 -25.65 29.46 18.87
N PRO A 628 -26.08 28.41 19.59
CA PRO A 628 -25.42 28.02 20.83
C PRO A 628 -24.00 27.45 20.64
N ALA A 629 -23.70 26.86 19.48
CA ALA A 629 -22.43 26.22 19.17
C ALA A 629 -21.42 27.20 18.56
N THR A 630 -21.87 28.08 17.67
CA THR A 630 -20.97 28.97 16.89
C THR A 630 -21.05 30.44 17.30
N GLY A 631 -22.09 30.85 18.03
CA GLY A 631 -22.34 32.26 18.36
C GLY A 631 -22.85 33.11 17.19
N ALA A 632 -23.06 32.50 16.02
CA ALA A 632 -23.60 33.11 14.80
C ALA A 632 -25.02 33.67 15.01
N GLY A 633 -25.37 34.78 14.35
CA GLY A 633 -26.73 35.33 14.42
C GLY A 633 -27.73 34.49 13.62
N GLN A 634 -28.90 34.17 14.20
CA GLN A 634 -30.01 33.48 13.52
C GLN A 634 -31.04 34.49 13.01
N PHE A 635 -31.45 34.44 11.75
CA PHE A 635 -32.41 35.36 11.12
C PHE A 635 -33.63 34.61 10.59
N LEU A 636 -34.81 35.25 10.65
CA LEU A 636 -36.06 34.71 10.06
C LEU A 636 -36.18 35.13 8.60
N TRP A 637 -36.60 34.21 7.74
CA TRP A 637 -36.89 34.51 6.34
C TRP A 637 -38.23 33.92 5.87
N ALA A 638 -38.81 34.50 4.82
CA ALA A 638 -40.01 33.98 4.16
C ALA A 638 -40.03 34.27 2.65
N ALA A 639 -40.67 33.41 1.86
CA ALA A 639 -40.87 33.56 0.42
C ALA A 639 -42.10 32.77 -0.11
N PRO A 640 -42.83 33.22 -1.14
CA PRO A 640 -43.94 32.49 -1.77
C PRO A 640 -43.43 31.29 -2.55
N MET A 641 -44.09 30.14 -2.39
CA MET A 641 -43.77 28.94 -3.17
C MET A 641 -43.92 29.15 -4.68
N LEU A 642 -44.89 29.97 -5.10
CA LEU A 642 -45.16 30.25 -6.53
C LEU A 642 -44.01 30.98 -7.24
N ASN A 643 -43.08 31.57 -6.49
CA ASN A 643 -41.93 32.26 -7.07
C ASN A 643 -40.77 31.32 -7.38
N PHE A 644 -40.87 30.03 -7.01
CA PHE A 644 -39.88 29.02 -7.31
C PHE A 644 -40.49 27.98 -8.29
N PRO A 645 -39.82 27.65 -9.41
CA PRO A 645 -40.16 26.48 -10.20
C PRO A 645 -40.04 25.22 -9.32
N LEU A 646 -41.05 24.34 -9.36
CA LEU A 646 -41.01 23.08 -8.60
C LEU A 646 -40.20 22.04 -9.38
N GLY A 647 -39.19 21.46 -8.74
CA GLY A 647 -38.40 20.39 -9.33
C GLY A 647 -37.25 19.97 -8.42
N CYS A 648 -36.01 20.03 -8.88
CA CYS A 648 -34.87 19.67 -8.05
C CYS A 648 -33.71 20.65 -8.17
N GLY A 649 -33.47 21.41 -7.10
CA GLY A 649 -32.30 22.29 -6.98
C GLY A 649 -31.07 21.58 -6.41
N GLN A 650 -31.07 20.25 -6.24
CA GLN A 650 -29.97 19.46 -5.70
C GLN A 650 -29.07 18.91 -6.86
N PRO A 651 -27.83 19.39 -7.05
CA PRO A 651 -26.92 19.06 -8.16
C PRO A 651 -26.55 17.58 -8.46
N THR A 652 -26.65 16.67 -7.49
CA THR A 652 -26.39 15.23 -7.47
C THR A 652 -27.65 14.47 -7.80
N ALA A 653 -28.83 15.09 -7.70
CA ALA A 653 -30.03 14.49 -8.24
C ALA A 653 -29.94 14.41 -9.77
N VAL A 654 -30.35 13.30 -10.34
CA VAL A 654 -30.31 13.07 -11.80
C VAL A 654 -31.22 14.02 -12.58
N ASN A 655 -32.15 14.68 -11.89
CA ASN A 655 -33.06 15.69 -12.43
C ASN A 655 -32.75 17.11 -11.92
N TYR A 656 -31.51 17.40 -11.52
CA TYR A 656 -31.06 18.73 -11.14
C TYR A 656 -31.38 19.78 -12.21
N ALA A 657 -31.93 20.90 -11.77
CA ALA A 657 -31.94 22.15 -12.50
C ALA A 657 -31.71 23.33 -11.54
N PRO A 658 -30.85 24.30 -11.92
CA PRO A 658 -30.58 25.45 -11.08
C PRO A 658 -31.85 26.27 -10.86
N CYS A 659 -31.99 26.81 -9.64
CA CYS A 659 -33.11 27.67 -9.21
C CYS A 659 -34.48 26.97 -9.05
N GLU A 660 -34.54 25.64 -8.96
CA GLU A 660 -35.77 24.92 -8.63
C GLU A 660 -35.90 24.64 -7.12
N LEU A 661 -37.14 24.66 -6.62
CA LEU A 661 -37.45 24.22 -5.27
C LEU A 661 -37.36 22.69 -5.20
N SER A 662 -36.45 22.16 -4.38
CA SER A 662 -36.11 20.74 -4.19
C SER A 662 -37.24 19.90 -3.56
N VAL A 663 -38.39 19.82 -4.21
CA VAL A 663 -39.55 19.05 -3.75
C VAL A 663 -39.74 17.73 -4.51
N ALA A 664 -38.95 17.48 -5.56
CA ALA A 664 -39.05 16.30 -6.40
C ALA A 664 -37.67 15.81 -6.89
N CYS A 665 -36.68 15.74 -6.00
CA CYS A 665 -35.35 15.24 -6.33
C CYS A 665 -35.31 13.72 -6.51
N VAL A 666 -34.58 13.28 -7.53
CA VAL A 666 -34.31 11.88 -7.83
C VAL A 666 -32.83 11.65 -7.60
N PHE A 667 -32.47 11.05 -6.47
CA PHE A 667 -31.06 10.83 -6.15
C PHE A 667 -30.54 9.52 -6.75
N PRO A 668 -29.28 9.49 -7.22
CA PRO A 668 -28.57 8.27 -7.56
C PRO A 668 -28.24 7.47 -6.30
N GLY A 669 -28.32 6.15 -6.40
CA GLY A 669 -27.90 5.23 -5.34
C GLY A 669 -28.39 3.81 -5.65
N CYS A 670 -27.96 2.83 -4.88
CA CYS A 670 -28.37 1.46 -5.15
C CYS A 670 -29.88 1.27 -4.94
N THR A 671 -30.61 0.92 -6.00
CA THR A 671 -32.07 0.72 -5.94
C THR A 671 -32.50 -0.73 -5.76
N ASP A 672 -31.56 -1.68 -5.77
CA ASP A 672 -31.88 -3.09 -5.51
C ASP A 672 -32.06 -3.34 -4.02
N GLU A 673 -33.28 -3.71 -3.62
CA GLU A 673 -33.65 -4.03 -2.24
C GLU A 673 -32.87 -5.21 -1.62
N ASN A 674 -32.19 -6.01 -2.46
CA ASN A 674 -31.40 -7.15 -2.02
C ASN A 674 -29.91 -6.83 -1.89
N ALA A 675 -29.46 -5.66 -2.34
CA ALA A 675 -28.07 -5.24 -2.19
C ALA A 675 -27.80 -4.76 -0.76
N SER A 676 -26.56 -4.93 -0.31
CA SER A 676 -26.13 -4.58 1.05
C SER A 676 -26.09 -3.07 1.30
N ASN A 677 -25.95 -2.28 0.24
CA ASN A 677 -26.05 -0.82 0.26
C ASN A 677 -27.35 -0.28 -0.37
N TYR A 678 -28.42 -1.07 -0.36
CA TYR A 678 -29.73 -0.61 -0.79
C TYR A 678 -30.10 0.72 -0.14
N ASP A 679 -30.39 1.72 -0.98
CA ASP A 679 -30.89 3.01 -0.55
C ASP A 679 -32.36 3.17 -0.96
N ALA A 680 -33.25 3.09 0.04
CA ALA A 680 -34.68 3.29 -0.16
C ALA A 680 -35.07 4.72 -0.58
N ALA A 681 -34.15 5.69 -0.47
CA ALA A 681 -34.31 7.06 -0.94
C ALA A 681 -33.77 7.26 -2.37
N ALA A 682 -33.03 6.30 -2.92
CA ALA A 682 -32.52 6.38 -4.28
C ALA A 682 -33.68 6.27 -5.30
N GLY A 683 -33.74 7.24 -6.20
CA GLY A 683 -34.70 7.30 -7.30
C GLY A 683 -34.13 6.84 -8.65
N SER A 684 -32.82 6.59 -8.72
CA SER A 684 -32.12 6.08 -9.89
C SER A 684 -30.96 5.19 -9.46
N ASP A 685 -30.82 4.03 -10.11
CA ASP A 685 -29.67 3.16 -9.90
C ASP A 685 -28.40 3.78 -10.50
N ASP A 686 -27.31 3.82 -9.73
CA ASP A 686 -26.01 4.34 -10.14
C ASP A 686 -24.97 3.24 -10.37
N GLY A 687 -25.36 1.97 -10.21
CA GLY A 687 -24.48 0.82 -10.36
C GLY A 687 -23.55 0.59 -9.16
N SER A 688 -23.80 1.27 -8.03
CA SER A 688 -23.03 1.07 -6.79
C SER A 688 -23.47 -0.15 -5.98
N CYS A 689 -24.53 -0.86 -6.38
CA CYS A 689 -25.03 -2.02 -5.64
C CYS A 689 -23.95 -3.09 -5.43
N TYR A 690 -23.74 -3.50 -4.18
CA TYR A 690 -22.87 -4.63 -3.84
C TYR A 690 -23.57 -5.61 -2.90
N TYR A 691 -23.17 -6.88 -2.96
CA TYR A 691 -23.80 -7.98 -2.23
C TYR A 691 -22.74 -8.70 -1.40
N LEU A 692 -22.91 -8.64 -0.07
CA LEU A 692 -22.04 -9.29 0.88
C LEU A 692 -22.36 -10.79 0.97
N GLY A 693 -21.34 -11.62 0.94
CA GLY A 693 -21.43 -13.06 1.17
C GLY A 693 -20.12 -13.76 0.86
N CYS A 694 -20.02 -15.06 1.10
CA CYS A 694 -18.79 -15.79 0.83
C CYS A 694 -18.55 -15.92 -0.69
N THR A 695 -17.47 -15.29 -1.19
CA THR A 695 -17.12 -15.34 -2.61
C THR A 695 -16.25 -16.54 -3.00
N ASP A 696 -15.82 -17.35 -2.03
CA ASP A 696 -15.01 -18.54 -2.29
C ASP A 696 -15.88 -19.72 -2.74
N ALA A 697 -15.79 -20.07 -4.03
CA ALA A 697 -16.53 -21.17 -4.65
C ALA A 697 -16.26 -22.56 -4.03
N THR A 698 -15.22 -22.69 -3.20
CA THR A 698 -14.85 -23.92 -2.49
C THR A 698 -15.38 -24.00 -1.07
N ALA A 699 -15.92 -22.89 -0.53
CA ALA A 699 -16.51 -22.85 0.79
C ALA A 699 -17.92 -23.49 0.83
N PHE A 700 -18.28 -24.01 2.01
CA PHE A 700 -19.57 -24.65 2.28
C PHE A 700 -20.76 -23.70 2.10
N ASN A 701 -20.57 -22.42 2.40
CA ASN A 701 -21.57 -21.37 2.30
C ASN A 701 -21.29 -20.37 1.17
N TYR A 702 -20.62 -20.79 0.11
CA TYR A 702 -20.43 -19.98 -1.10
C TYR A 702 -21.75 -19.36 -1.56
N ASP A 703 -21.73 -18.05 -1.78
CA ASP A 703 -22.83 -17.29 -2.35
C ASP A 703 -22.44 -16.81 -3.76
N ALA A 704 -23.15 -17.31 -4.76
CA ALA A 704 -22.89 -16.97 -6.15
C ALA A 704 -23.37 -15.57 -6.54
N ASP A 705 -24.23 -14.96 -5.72
CA ASP A 705 -24.74 -13.61 -5.93
C ASP A 705 -23.90 -12.57 -5.15
N ALA A 706 -22.95 -13.01 -4.31
CA ALA A 706 -22.00 -12.14 -3.63
C ALA A 706 -20.86 -11.69 -4.54
N ASP A 707 -20.57 -10.38 -4.54
CA ASP A 707 -19.43 -9.77 -5.23
C ASP A 707 -18.36 -9.25 -4.26
N THR A 708 -18.66 -9.27 -2.97
CA THR A 708 -17.82 -8.75 -1.90
C THR A 708 -17.80 -9.74 -0.74
N ASP A 709 -16.61 -10.25 -0.39
CA ASP A 709 -16.45 -11.19 0.72
C ASP A 709 -16.70 -10.50 2.07
N ASP A 710 -17.58 -11.08 2.88
CA ASP A 710 -17.91 -10.61 4.23
C ASP A 710 -17.17 -11.37 5.34
N GLY A 711 -16.27 -12.28 4.96
CA GLY A 711 -15.52 -13.13 5.87
C GLY A 711 -16.36 -14.24 6.49
N SER A 712 -17.56 -14.52 5.95
CA SER A 712 -18.42 -15.61 6.42
C SER A 712 -18.03 -16.98 5.87
N CYS A 713 -17.04 -17.09 4.97
CA CYS A 713 -16.65 -18.36 4.35
C CYS A 713 -16.33 -19.47 5.38
N ILE A 714 -17.00 -20.61 5.21
CA ILE A 714 -16.87 -21.82 6.04
C ILE A 714 -16.23 -22.91 5.20
N ASP A 715 -15.12 -23.50 5.66
CA ASP A 715 -14.49 -24.62 4.98
C ASP A 715 -15.42 -25.84 4.86
N VAL A 716 -15.36 -26.56 3.75
CA VAL A 716 -16.04 -27.84 3.59
C VAL A 716 -15.35 -28.91 4.42
N VAL A 717 -16.05 -29.43 5.44
CA VAL A 717 -15.60 -30.56 6.26
C VAL A 717 -16.47 -31.78 5.93
N THR A 718 -15.85 -32.78 5.31
CA THR A 718 -16.53 -34.00 4.86
C THR A 718 -16.59 -35.06 5.96
N GLY A 719 -17.75 -35.67 6.19
CA GLY A 719 -17.95 -36.77 7.14
C GLY A 719 -19.43 -37.14 7.28
N CYS A 720 -19.76 -38.01 8.22
CA CYS A 720 -21.16 -38.38 8.46
C CYS A 720 -21.90 -37.28 9.24
N THR A 721 -22.90 -36.68 8.59
CA THR A 721 -23.72 -35.58 9.13
C THR A 721 -25.00 -36.06 9.83
N ASP A 722 -25.36 -37.34 9.69
CA ASP A 722 -26.55 -37.91 10.32
C ASP A 722 -26.31 -38.17 11.82
N ALA A 723 -26.90 -37.34 12.67
CA ALA A 723 -26.81 -37.44 14.14
C ALA A 723 -27.32 -38.78 14.73
N THR A 724 -27.99 -39.61 13.93
CA THR A 724 -28.47 -40.95 14.33
C THR A 724 -27.55 -42.08 13.89
N ALA A 725 -26.56 -41.79 13.03
CA ALA A 725 -25.56 -42.76 12.60
C ALA A 725 -24.52 -43.01 13.70
N SER A 726 -23.92 -44.20 13.68
CA SER A 726 -22.97 -44.61 14.73
C SER A 726 -21.60 -43.93 14.63
N ASN A 727 -21.28 -43.35 13.48
CA ASN A 727 -20.06 -42.59 13.21
C ASN A 727 -20.35 -41.13 12.88
N TYR A 728 -21.46 -40.58 13.41
CA TYR A 728 -21.75 -39.15 13.31
C TYR A 728 -20.54 -38.31 13.73
N ASP A 729 -20.18 -37.35 12.89
CA ASP A 729 -19.14 -36.35 13.13
C ASP A 729 -19.82 -34.99 13.29
N ASP A 730 -19.69 -34.40 14.48
CA ASP A 730 -20.30 -33.10 14.79
C ASP A 730 -19.56 -31.91 14.17
N THR A 731 -18.40 -32.14 13.57
CA THR A 731 -17.62 -31.14 12.83
C THR A 731 -17.86 -31.20 11.32
N ALA A 732 -18.43 -32.29 10.80
CA ALA A 732 -18.75 -32.42 9.39
C ALA A 732 -19.94 -31.55 9.00
N ASN A 733 -19.77 -30.75 7.95
CA ASN A 733 -20.85 -29.98 7.33
C ASN A 733 -21.29 -30.57 5.98
N THR A 734 -20.52 -31.51 5.43
CA THR A 734 -20.78 -32.11 4.12
C THR A 734 -20.79 -33.63 4.22
N GLU A 735 -21.91 -34.24 3.85
CA GLU A 735 -22.07 -35.70 3.87
C GLU A 735 -21.19 -36.37 2.80
N ASP A 736 -20.33 -37.30 3.22
CA ASP A 736 -19.43 -38.04 2.32
C ASP A 736 -19.88 -39.48 2.04
N GLY A 737 -21.04 -39.89 2.59
CA GLY A 737 -21.57 -41.23 2.45
C GLY A 737 -20.95 -42.24 3.40
N SER A 738 -20.16 -41.80 4.37
CA SER A 738 -19.57 -42.66 5.39
C SER A 738 -20.55 -43.08 6.49
N CYS A 739 -21.75 -42.50 6.59
CA CYS A 739 -22.70 -42.79 7.67
C CYS A 739 -23.01 -44.28 7.85
N ILE A 740 -22.87 -44.77 9.08
CA ILE A 740 -23.11 -46.14 9.50
C ILE A 740 -24.46 -46.22 10.21
N THR A 741 -25.42 -46.85 9.54
CA THR A 741 -26.73 -47.18 10.10
C THR A 741 -26.73 -48.63 10.55
N LEU A 742 -26.81 -48.82 11.86
CA LEU A 742 -26.86 -50.13 12.49
C LEU A 742 -28.26 -50.75 12.37
N GLY A 743 -28.30 -52.04 12.03
CA GLY A 743 -29.53 -52.83 12.03
C GLY A 743 -29.38 -54.09 11.20
N CYS A 744 -30.41 -54.95 11.17
CA CYS A 744 -30.31 -56.20 10.44
C CYS A 744 -30.19 -55.98 8.92
N THR A 745 -29.04 -56.32 8.33
CA THR A 745 -28.78 -56.15 6.88
C THR A 745 -29.26 -57.32 6.02
N TYR A 746 -29.73 -58.41 6.64
CA TYR A 746 -30.14 -59.61 5.94
C TYR A 746 -31.61 -59.53 5.50
N ALA A 747 -31.85 -59.39 4.20
CA ALA A 747 -33.20 -59.28 3.60
C ALA A 747 -34.19 -60.41 3.95
N ALA A 748 -33.70 -61.53 4.49
CA ALA A 748 -34.51 -62.67 4.90
C ALA A 748 -35.00 -62.61 6.36
N ALA A 749 -34.47 -61.70 7.19
CA ALA A 749 -34.90 -61.53 8.58
C ALA A 749 -36.21 -60.73 8.67
N GLU A 750 -37.03 -60.97 9.70
CA GLU A 750 -38.25 -60.17 9.94
C GLU A 750 -37.96 -58.70 10.14
N ASN A 751 -36.94 -58.41 10.94
CA ASN A 751 -36.54 -57.07 11.28
C ASN A 751 -35.43 -56.58 10.35
N TYR A 752 -35.35 -57.12 9.13
CA TYR A 752 -34.52 -56.56 8.07
C TYR A 752 -34.76 -55.07 7.96
N ASN A 753 -33.71 -54.29 8.15
CA ASN A 753 -33.72 -52.86 7.96
C ASN A 753 -33.02 -52.55 6.64
N SER A 754 -33.80 -52.18 5.63
CA SER A 754 -33.26 -51.80 4.32
C SER A 754 -32.41 -50.53 4.33
N LEU A 755 -32.38 -49.79 5.45
CA LEU A 755 -31.55 -48.61 5.65
C LEU A 755 -30.27 -48.94 6.42
N ALA A 756 -30.13 -50.15 6.99
CA ALA A 756 -28.91 -50.56 7.67
C ALA A 756 -27.83 -50.94 6.66
N ASN A 757 -26.63 -50.43 6.86
CA ASN A 757 -25.45 -50.77 6.06
C ASN A 757 -24.36 -51.46 6.89
N ASP A 758 -24.57 -51.62 8.20
CA ASP A 758 -23.74 -52.42 9.09
C ASP A 758 -24.63 -53.21 10.07
N ASP A 759 -24.30 -54.50 10.26
CA ASP A 759 -25.14 -55.44 11.01
C ASP A 759 -24.87 -55.35 12.52
N ASP A 760 -25.91 -55.05 13.30
CA ASP A 760 -25.81 -54.88 14.75
C ASP A 760 -26.09 -56.18 15.54
N GLY A 761 -26.27 -57.30 14.82
CA GLY A 761 -26.58 -58.60 15.39
C GLY A 761 -28.02 -58.74 15.88
N SER A 762 -28.92 -57.80 15.57
CA SER A 762 -30.31 -57.84 16.03
C SER A 762 -31.26 -58.70 15.18
N CYS A 763 -30.79 -59.32 14.09
CA CYS A 763 -31.64 -60.07 13.14
C CYS A 763 -32.51 -61.17 13.79
N THR A 764 -33.77 -61.24 13.39
CA THR A 764 -34.80 -62.17 13.89
C THR A 764 -35.46 -62.95 12.75
N PHE A 765 -35.51 -64.27 12.94
CA PHE A 765 -35.99 -65.36 12.07
C PHE A 765 -37.39 -65.94 12.43
N SER A 766 -38.53 -65.64 11.81
CA SER A 766 -39.85 -66.28 12.11
C SER A 766 -40.15 -67.41 11.14
N GLY A 767 -40.27 -68.59 11.73
CA GLY A 767 -40.92 -69.75 11.14
C GLY A 767 -39.97 -70.57 10.28
N GLY A 768 -39.55 -71.77 10.68
CA GLY A 768 -40.02 -72.64 11.75
C GLY A 768 -39.08 -73.84 11.85
N PRO A 769 -39.50 -74.93 12.52
CA PRO A 769 -38.64 -75.84 13.28
C PRO A 769 -37.92 -76.90 12.43
N ASP A 770 -37.12 -76.47 11.46
CA ASP A 770 -36.20 -77.33 10.72
C ASP A 770 -34.94 -76.53 10.32
N CYS A 771 -34.27 -75.91 11.31
CA CYS A 771 -32.90 -75.47 11.10
C CYS A 771 -32.05 -76.74 10.95
N LEU A 772 -31.70 -77.09 9.71
CA LEU A 772 -31.01 -78.32 9.31
C LEU A 772 -29.66 -78.58 10.04
N GLY A 773 -29.22 -77.66 10.89
CA GLY A 773 -28.01 -77.74 11.72
C GLY A 773 -28.21 -77.42 13.20
N ASP A 774 -29.45 -77.31 13.70
CA ASP A 774 -29.77 -77.24 15.14
C ASP A 774 -29.79 -78.68 15.69
N LEU A 775 -28.67 -79.09 16.27
CA LEU A 775 -28.43 -80.45 16.74
C LEU A 775 -28.80 -80.64 18.21
N ASP A 776 -28.89 -79.56 19.00
CA ASP A 776 -29.31 -79.62 20.40
C ASP A 776 -30.80 -79.23 20.62
N GLY A 777 -31.47 -78.75 19.59
CA GLY A 777 -32.91 -78.48 19.54
C GLY A 777 -33.32 -77.18 20.21
N ASP A 778 -32.40 -76.21 20.32
CA ASP A 778 -32.64 -74.92 20.99
C ASP A 778 -33.28 -73.85 20.08
N GLY A 779 -33.43 -74.15 18.79
CA GLY A 779 -34.06 -73.29 17.79
C GLY A 779 -33.08 -72.40 17.02
N VAL A 780 -31.76 -72.53 17.23
CA VAL A 780 -30.71 -71.84 16.45
C VAL A 780 -29.63 -72.84 15.99
N ALA A 781 -28.99 -72.58 14.84
CA ALA A 781 -27.76 -73.31 14.47
C ALA A 781 -26.55 -72.44 14.80
N ALA A 782 -25.91 -72.70 15.93
CA ALA A 782 -24.81 -71.90 16.47
C ALA A 782 -23.53 -72.73 16.66
N THR A 783 -22.50 -72.12 17.23
CA THR A 783 -21.22 -72.81 17.52
C THR A 783 -21.42 -74.00 18.47
N ALA A 784 -22.46 -73.99 19.33
CA ALA A 784 -22.81 -75.09 20.22
C ALA A 784 -23.18 -76.37 19.44
N ASP A 785 -24.01 -76.25 18.40
CA ASP A 785 -24.37 -77.37 17.52
C ASP A 785 -23.17 -77.92 16.77
N LEU A 786 -22.30 -77.03 16.29
CA LEU A 786 -21.06 -77.43 15.63
C LEU A 786 -20.16 -78.22 16.57
N LEU A 787 -20.06 -77.83 17.85
CA LEU A 787 -19.33 -78.59 18.86
C LEU A 787 -20.02 -79.93 19.17
N LEU A 788 -21.35 -79.97 19.17
CA LEU A 788 -22.13 -81.21 19.36
C LEU A 788 -21.84 -82.20 18.21
N PHE A 789 -21.88 -81.73 16.96
CA PHE A 789 -21.50 -82.52 15.79
C PHE A 789 -20.08 -83.04 15.89
N LEU A 790 -19.11 -82.15 16.14
CA LEU A 790 -17.70 -82.50 16.22
C LEU A 790 -17.38 -83.49 17.35
N SER A 791 -18.20 -83.52 18.42
CA SER A 791 -18.02 -84.47 19.53
C SER A 791 -18.32 -85.93 19.15
N VAL A 792 -19.22 -86.16 18.18
CA VAL A 792 -19.61 -87.49 17.69
C VAL A 792 -19.06 -87.81 16.30
N PHE A 793 -18.52 -86.81 15.60
CA PHE A 793 -17.97 -86.93 14.27
C PHE A 793 -16.83 -87.96 14.21
N GLY A 794 -17.04 -89.03 13.44
CA GLY A 794 -16.07 -90.13 13.30
C GLY A 794 -16.28 -91.32 14.25
N SER A 795 -17.34 -91.33 15.06
CA SER A 795 -17.73 -92.52 15.84
C SER A 795 -18.42 -93.58 14.96
N THR A 796 -18.10 -94.86 15.17
CA THR A 796 -18.71 -95.99 14.41
C THR A 796 -19.92 -96.54 15.14
N CYS A 797 -21.07 -96.54 14.49
CA CYS A 797 -22.31 -97.17 14.98
C CYS A 797 -22.35 -98.66 14.59
N ASN A 798 -22.82 -99.54 15.49
CA ASN A 798 -23.11 -100.95 15.18
C ASN A 798 -24.49 -101.12 14.53
#